data_AF-A0A1Q3MRF3-F1
#
_entry.id   AF-A0A1Q3MRF3-F1
#
_cell.length_a   1.000
_cell.length_b   1.000
_cell.length_c   1.000
_cell.angle_alpha   90.00
_cell.angle_beta   90.00
_cell.angle_gamma   90.00
#
_symmetry.space_group_name_H-M   'P 1'
#
loop_
_entity.id
_entity.type
_entity.pdbx_description
1 polymer ?
#
loop_
_entity_poly.entity_id
_entity_poly.type
_entity_poly.pdbx_seq_one_letter_code
_entity_poly.pdbx_strand_id
1 'polypeptide(L)'
;MDRREFLGLVAWGATSLALGKLDYSSLSSVRSRSYAAMEELPPGSIRPEGWLRGELEKQAKELGSQLPHVSWPFNEPYWKSKEPPTGFWWPWEQVAYWVDGAVRLALALGDQGLMHQVRQAVDQTLLRIDWDGYIGPSAFKEPKDDFHRWPHAIFFRALTALADAGAGKAIPEALTEHYLLDPADYGKPTRNVTNIESILWCFAKSGDPRLLSKAEEAWKEYLTVAKDPEHGDLSMERVEGITPINAHGVTYVETAKQPAILYSYTGKKEYLKFALDAQERIFKHHMLIDGIPSTSEWYRGVGALDSHETCDISDHTWSWGYLLMATGDGVWADRIERGIFNAGMGAIKKDWKAVQYFSCPNQVIATLDSDHNAMAHGGRMMAFQPNPGQRTACCGGNVHRMLPNYALRMWMRTAEGGLAATLLGPSTVQTKVGEKGTPVTIRQKTDYPFEETIRFEISVTSPVAFEFLIRVPKWCKSPEILFNNEVIFPLVRNGFAVLNREFKEGDVVALRLPMALKVSEWPDRGVGVEHGPLVYSLPIEAKWTSISESPYSTASYPSWNATPAGPWNYALVDASLATIERKSMSNDPWASPPVSLHLRGRRIEGWEMEVNSAHPEQRFTPKLPAEGGELGAEESIRLIPYGATHLRVTIFPRA
;
A
#
# COMPACT_ATOMS: atom_id res chain seq x y z
N MET A 1 -42.40 78.14 -29.50
CA MET A 1 -42.52 78.09 -28.02
C MET A 1 -43.59 77.07 -27.69
N ASP A 2 -43.43 76.16 -26.76
CA ASP A 2 -42.35 75.94 -25.78
C ASP A 2 -42.80 74.77 -24.92
N ARG A 3 -41.97 73.86 -24.42
CA ARG A 3 -40.52 73.89 -24.23
C ARG A 3 -39.89 72.73 -25.00
N ARG A 4 -39.03 73.09 -25.94
CA ARG A 4 -38.03 72.23 -26.54
C ARG A 4 -36.95 71.92 -25.50
N GLU A 5 -36.19 70.87 -25.80
CA GLU A 5 -34.79 70.73 -25.41
C GLU A 5 -34.48 70.43 -23.94
N PHE A 6 -34.56 69.16 -23.57
CA PHE A 6 -33.42 68.51 -22.92
C PHE A 6 -33.38 66.99 -23.22
N LEU A 7 -33.38 66.66 -24.51
CA LEU A 7 -32.85 65.40 -25.01
C LEU A 7 -31.36 65.62 -25.29
N GLY A 8 -30.50 64.74 -24.76
CA GLY A 8 -29.12 64.58 -25.25
C GLY A 8 -28.07 64.50 -24.15
N LEU A 9 -27.30 63.40 -24.16
CA LEU A 9 -26.09 63.11 -23.37
C LEU A 9 -26.32 62.49 -21.99
N VAL A 10 -26.52 61.17 -21.94
CA VAL A 10 -25.50 60.20 -21.47
C VAL A 10 -25.89 58.84 -22.04
N ALA A 11 -25.58 58.62 -23.32
CA ALA A 11 -25.23 57.28 -23.78
C ALA A 11 -23.72 57.20 -23.65
N TRP A 12 -23.21 56.20 -22.94
CA TRP A 12 -21.96 55.46 -23.17
C TRP A 12 -21.61 54.64 -21.92
N GLY A 13 -21.53 53.33 -22.10
CA GLY A 13 -20.56 52.49 -21.39
C GLY A 13 -20.99 51.82 -20.09
N ALA A 14 -21.72 50.70 -20.20
CA ALA A 14 -21.57 49.59 -19.25
C ALA A 14 -21.81 48.27 -19.99
N THR A 15 -20.79 47.85 -20.74
CA THR A 15 -20.71 46.50 -21.31
C THR A 15 -20.38 45.55 -20.17
N SER A 16 -21.39 44.94 -19.57
CA SER A 16 -21.20 43.84 -18.64
C SER A 16 -20.76 42.61 -19.43
N LEU A 17 -19.48 42.27 -19.34
CA LEU A 17 -18.94 40.97 -19.75
C LEU A 17 -19.66 39.88 -18.95
N ALA A 18 -20.65 39.24 -19.57
CA ALA A 18 -21.19 37.99 -19.11
C ALA A 18 -20.12 36.90 -19.31
N LEU A 19 -19.30 36.68 -18.28
CA LEU A 19 -18.53 35.45 -18.13
C LEU A 19 -19.55 34.32 -17.92
N GLY A 20 -19.87 33.62 -19.01
CA GLY A 20 -20.72 32.43 -18.96
C GLY A 20 -20.09 31.40 -18.04
N LYS A 21 -20.81 31.01 -16.97
CA LYS A 21 -20.52 29.77 -16.25
C LYS A 21 -20.69 28.62 -17.25
N LEU A 22 -19.62 27.86 -17.47
CA LEU A 22 -19.67 26.64 -18.27
C LEU A 22 -20.62 25.64 -17.59
N ASP A 23 -21.67 25.24 -18.30
CA ASP A 23 -22.58 24.19 -17.87
C ASP A 23 -21.94 22.82 -18.11
N TYR A 24 -21.25 22.32 -17.08
CA TYR A 24 -20.56 21.02 -17.07
C TYR A 24 -21.50 19.82 -17.12
N SER A 25 -22.83 20.00 -17.04
CA SER A 25 -23.78 18.89 -17.13
C SER A 25 -23.91 18.30 -18.55
N SER A 26 -23.32 18.97 -19.55
CA SER A 26 -23.42 18.60 -20.97
C SER A 26 -22.12 18.08 -21.61
N LEU A 27 -21.04 17.89 -20.85
CA LEU A 27 -19.84 17.22 -21.36
C LEU A 27 -20.14 15.74 -21.59
N SER A 28 -20.52 15.39 -22.81
CA SER A 28 -20.35 14.03 -23.32
C SER A 28 -18.89 13.63 -23.05
N SER A 29 -18.70 12.56 -22.28
CA SER A 29 -17.39 12.07 -21.87
C SER A 29 -16.55 11.71 -23.10
N VAL A 30 -15.75 12.66 -23.60
CA VAL A 30 -14.55 12.31 -24.34
C VAL A 30 -13.63 11.71 -23.29
N ARG A 31 -13.78 10.40 -23.06
CA ARG A 31 -12.88 9.64 -22.19
C ARG A 31 -11.49 9.87 -22.77
N SER A 32 -10.62 10.57 -22.04
CA SER A 32 -9.23 10.70 -22.46
C SER A 32 -8.70 9.28 -22.68
N ARG A 33 -8.00 9.06 -23.80
CA ARG A 33 -7.51 7.73 -24.15
C ARG A 33 -6.46 7.33 -23.11
N SER A 34 -6.81 6.38 -22.24
CA SER A 34 -5.86 5.74 -21.32
C SER A 34 -4.96 4.77 -22.10
N TYR A 35 -3.68 4.77 -21.76
CA TYR A 35 -2.67 3.83 -22.24
C TYR A 35 -2.35 2.73 -21.20
N ALA A 36 -3.01 2.77 -20.04
CA ALA A 36 -2.92 1.70 -19.05
C ALA A 36 -3.55 0.42 -19.61
N ALA A 37 -2.98 -0.73 -19.25
CA ALA A 37 -3.51 -2.03 -19.60
C ALA A 37 -4.76 -2.38 -18.77
N MET A 38 -4.89 -1.81 -17.57
CA MET A 38 -5.99 -2.02 -16.65
C MET A 38 -6.37 -0.75 -15.91
N GLU A 39 -7.61 -0.67 -15.45
CA GLU A 39 -8.14 0.43 -14.63
C GLU A 39 -8.78 -0.14 -13.35
N GLU A 40 -8.60 0.56 -12.23
CA GLU A 40 -9.32 0.26 -10.99
C GLU A 40 -10.84 0.35 -11.20
N LEU A 41 -11.58 -0.53 -10.53
CA LEU A 41 -13.03 -0.40 -10.42
C LEU A 41 -13.38 0.65 -9.35
N PRO A 42 -14.53 1.35 -9.47
CA PRO A 42 -15.01 2.26 -8.44
C PRO A 42 -14.98 1.63 -7.05
N PRO A 43 -14.40 2.28 -6.02
CA PRO A 43 -14.42 1.76 -4.66
C PRO A 43 -15.85 1.43 -4.19
N GLY A 44 -16.02 0.28 -3.55
CA GLY A 44 -17.32 -0.28 -3.20
C GLY A 44 -17.89 -1.29 -4.23
N SER A 45 -17.29 -1.39 -5.43
CA SER A 45 -17.63 -2.45 -6.40
C SER A 45 -17.13 -3.84 -5.98
N ILE A 46 -16.13 -3.89 -5.10
CA ILE A 46 -15.50 -5.11 -4.60
C ILE A 46 -15.76 -5.18 -3.10
N ARG A 47 -16.24 -6.33 -2.64
CA ARG A 47 -16.45 -6.62 -1.23
C ARG A 47 -15.52 -7.75 -0.81
N PRO A 48 -14.66 -7.56 0.20
CA PRO A 48 -13.86 -8.65 0.76
C PRO A 48 -14.80 -9.63 1.47
N GLU A 49 -14.40 -10.91 1.49
CA GLU A 49 -15.08 -11.99 2.22
C GLU A 49 -14.07 -12.76 3.08
N GLY A 50 -14.51 -13.85 3.73
CA GLY A 50 -13.65 -14.79 4.45
C GLY A 50 -12.71 -14.13 5.46
N TRP A 51 -11.48 -14.62 5.55
CA TRP A 51 -10.47 -14.10 6.47
C TRP A 51 -10.11 -12.63 6.18
N LEU A 52 -10.10 -12.22 4.90
CA LEU A 52 -9.73 -10.86 4.51
C LEU A 52 -10.74 -9.84 5.05
N ARG A 53 -12.03 -10.16 4.96
CA ARG A 53 -13.08 -9.36 5.59
C ARG A 53 -12.92 -9.31 7.11
N GLY A 54 -12.64 -10.45 7.73
CA GLY A 54 -12.42 -10.52 9.18
C GLY A 54 -11.28 -9.61 9.66
N GLU A 55 -10.16 -9.58 8.92
CA GLU A 55 -9.05 -8.66 9.22
C GLU A 55 -9.41 -7.20 9.01
N LEU A 56 -10.13 -6.85 7.94
CA LEU A 56 -10.58 -5.49 7.69
C LEU A 56 -11.58 -5.01 8.76
N GLU A 57 -12.52 -5.86 9.17
CA GLU A 57 -13.46 -5.55 10.26
C GLU A 57 -12.74 -5.37 11.60
N LYS A 58 -11.73 -6.19 11.87
CA LYS A 58 -10.87 -6.05 13.05
C LYS A 58 -10.06 -4.76 13.01
N GLN A 59 -9.46 -4.42 11.87
CA GLN A 59 -8.80 -3.13 11.66
C GLN A 59 -9.75 -1.96 11.94
N ALA A 60 -10.97 -2.00 11.38
CA ALA A 60 -11.97 -0.94 11.54
C ALA A 60 -12.40 -0.78 13.00
N LYS A 61 -12.57 -1.89 13.73
CA LYS A 61 -12.96 -1.90 15.13
C LYS A 61 -11.87 -1.34 16.07
N GLU A 62 -10.61 -1.59 15.75
CA GLU A 62 -9.47 -1.24 16.60
C GLU A 62 -8.81 0.05 16.10
N LEU A 63 -7.50 0.11 15.85
CA LEU A 63 -6.83 1.37 15.51
C LEU A 63 -7.44 2.10 14.29
N GLY A 64 -8.05 1.40 13.33
CA GLY A 64 -8.67 2.03 12.16
C GLY A 64 -9.74 3.07 12.49
N SER A 65 -10.56 2.86 13.53
CA SER A 65 -11.52 3.87 14.03
C SER A 65 -11.08 4.53 15.34
N GLN A 66 -10.21 3.88 16.12
CA GLN A 66 -9.91 4.31 17.47
C GLN A 66 -8.69 5.23 17.55
N LEU A 67 -7.84 5.28 16.52
CA LEU A 67 -6.62 6.10 16.50
C LEU A 67 -6.88 7.59 16.85
N PRO A 68 -7.95 8.26 16.36
CA PRO A 68 -8.32 9.63 16.78
C PRO A 68 -8.68 9.80 18.26
N HIS A 69 -8.90 8.71 18.99
CA HIS A 69 -9.18 8.71 20.43
C HIS A 69 -7.98 8.24 21.27
N VAL A 70 -6.89 7.82 20.61
CA VAL A 70 -5.78 7.11 21.26
C VAL A 70 -4.53 7.96 21.30
N SER A 71 -4.12 8.51 20.16
CA SER A 71 -2.79 9.11 20.03
C SER A 71 -2.86 10.44 19.31
N TRP A 72 -2.07 11.39 19.81
CA TRP A 72 -1.61 12.51 19.02
C TRP A 72 -0.81 12.01 17.80
N PRO A 73 -0.92 12.62 16.60
CA PRO A 73 -1.70 13.82 16.25
C PRO A 73 -3.16 13.58 15.87
N PHE A 74 -3.64 12.34 15.85
CA PHE A 74 -4.97 11.99 15.30
C PHE A 74 -6.14 12.52 16.12
N ASN A 75 -5.91 12.86 17.39
CA ASN A 75 -6.88 13.47 18.29
C ASN A 75 -7.01 15.00 18.16
N GLU A 76 -6.23 15.63 17.29
CA GLU A 76 -6.21 17.08 17.08
C GLU A 76 -6.94 17.49 15.78
N PRO A 77 -7.34 18.77 15.63
CA PRO A 77 -8.28 19.18 14.59
C PRO A 77 -7.66 19.38 13.21
N TYR A 78 -6.45 18.90 12.89
CA TYR A 78 -5.70 19.10 11.62
C TYR A 78 -6.56 19.35 10.38
N TRP A 79 -6.90 18.33 9.58
CA TRP A 79 -7.77 18.50 8.39
C TRP A 79 -9.23 18.91 8.72
N LYS A 80 -9.56 19.12 9.99
CA LYS A 80 -10.81 19.75 10.45
C LYS A 80 -10.64 21.27 10.69
N SER A 81 -9.43 21.81 10.52
CA SER A 81 -8.99 23.20 10.75
C SER A 81 -8.08 23.67 9.61
N LYS A 82 -7.85 24.98 9.49
CA LYS A 82 -6.77 25.53 8.65
C LYS A 82 -5.49 25.80 9.43
N GLU A 83 -5.62 26.01 10.73
CA GLU A 83 -4.53 26.38 11.64
C GLU A 83 -4.63 25.47 12.88
N PRO A 84 -3.89 24.33 12.93
CA PRO A 84 -3.84 23.42 14.05
C PRO A 84 -2.82 23.89 15.09
N PRO A 85 -2.81 23.32 16.29
CA PRO A 85 -2.00 23.81 17.41
C PRO A 85 -0.48 23.74 17.21
N THR A 86 0.01 22.96 16.23
CA THR A 86 1.44 22.81 15.98
C THR A 86 1.81 23.29 14.59
N GLY A 87 2.74 24.23 14.48
CA GLY A 87 3.25 24.75 13.20
C GLY A 87 4.23 23.79 12.50
N PHE A 88 3.93 22.50 12.44
CA PHE A 88 4.72 21.49 11.73
C PHE A 88 3.90 20.88 10.59
N TRP A 89 4.57 20.43 9.52
CA TRP A 89 3.90 19.86 8.35
C TRP A 89 3.50 18.39 8.51
N TRP A 90 4.34 17.59 9.18
CA TRP A 90 4.20 16.13 9.26
C TRP A 90 2.96 15.63 10.04
N PRO A 91 2.36 16.36 11.00
CA PRO A 91 1.11 15.88 11.59
C PRO A 91 -0.05 15.89 10.58
N TRP A 92 -0.03 16.82 9.62
CA TRP A 92 -1.02 16.86 8.54
C TRP A 92 -0.89 15.65 7.63
N GLU A 93 0.34 15.25 7.31
CA GLU A 93 0.61 14.01 6.58
C GLU A 93 0.05 12.80 7.35
N GLN A 94 0.40 12.66 8.64
CA GLN A 94 -0.06 11.54 9.46
C GLN A 94 -1.58 11.41 9.46
N VAL A 95 -2.29 12.51 9.72
CA VAL A 95 -3.75 12.51 9.70
C VAL A 95 -4.31 12.28 8.29
N ALA A 96 -3.66 12.79 7.23
CA ALA A 96 -4.07 12.52 5.86
C ALA A 96 -3.98 11.02 5.51
N TYR A 97 -2.92 10.33 5.94
CA TYR A 97 -2.79 8.89 5.73
C TYR A 97 -3.93 8.12 6.38
N TRP A 98 -4.23 8.45 7.65
CA TRP A 98 -5.34 7.81 8.35
C TRP A 98 -6.67 8.09 7.65
N VAL A 99 -6.90 9.32 7.18
CA VAL A 99 -8.11 9.68 6.42
C VAL A 99 -8.23 8.86 5.13
N ASP A 100 -7.18 8.75 4.32
CA ASP A 100 -7.18 7.93 3.09
C ASP A 100 -7.45 6.45 3.41
N GLY A 101 -6.73 5.88 4.38
CA GLY A 101 -6.92 4.49 4.81
C GLY A 101 -8.32 4.21 5.33
N ALA A 102 -8.84 5.06 6.22
CA ALA A 102 -10.16 4.91 6.82
C ALA A 102 -11.31 5.10 5.81
N VAL A 103 -11.19 6.04 4.86
CA VAL A 103 -12.14 6.18 3.75
C VAL A 103 -12.22 4.89 2.94
N ARG A 104 -11.07 4.35 2.52
CA ARG A 104 -11.02 3.13 1.70
C ARG A 104 -11.50 1.92 2.46
N LEU A 105 -11.16 1.82 3.75
CA LEU A 105 -11.65 0.77 4.64
C LEU A 105 -13.18 0.80 4.76
N ALA A 106 -13.75 1.98 5.00
CA ALA A 106 -15.20 2.15 5.10
C ALA A 106 -15.90 1.81 3.78
N LEU A 107 -15.32 2.19 2.63
CA LEU A 107 -15.87 1.84 1.31
C LEU A 107 -15.80 0.34 1.03
N ALA A 108 -14.69 -0.33 1.37
CA ALA A 108 -14.53 -1.76 1.18
C ALA A 108 -15.49 -2.58 2.06
N LEU A 109 -15.74 -2.14 3.30
CA LEU A 109 -16.65 -2.82 4.24
C LEU A 109 -18.11 -2.41 4.09
N GLY A 110 -18.40 -1.26 3.48
CA GLY A 110 -19.71 -0.61 3.56
C GLY A 110 -20.02 -0.03 4.94
N ASP A 111 -19.00 0.26 5.75
CA ASP A 111 -19.12 0.71 7.15
C ASP A 111 -19.56 2.18 7.23
N GLN A 112 -20.82 2.40 7.61
CA GLN A 112 -21.40 3.74 7.73
C GLN A 112 -20.88 4.50 8.95
N GLY A 113 -20.51 3.82 10.04
CA GLY A 113 -20.01 4.44 11.26
C GLY A 113 -18.63 5.02 11.06
N LEU A 114 -17.71 4.20 10.50
CA LEU A 114 -16.38 4.66 10.13
C LEU A 114 -16.43 5.75 9.06
N MET A 115 -17.30 5.59 8.05
CA MET A 115 -17.51 6.63 7.03
C MET A 115 -17.95 7.96 7.66
N HIS A 116 -18.91 7.94 8.60
CA HIS A 116 -19.35 9.15 9.28
C HIS A 116 -18.23 9.83 10.07
N GLN A 117 -17.37 9.06 10.75
CA GLN A 117 -16.23 9.58 11.50
C GLN A 117 -15.21 10.26 10.59
N VAL A 118 -14.78 9.58 9.51
CA VAL A 118 -13.72 10.08 8.62
C VAL A 118 -14.17 11.26 7.76
N ARG A 119 -15.46 11.29 7.39
CA ARG A 119 -16.07 12.40 6.65
C ARG A 119 -15.94 13.74 7.34
N GLN A 120 -15.82 13.79 8.67
CA GLN A 120 -15.62 15.06 9.37
C GLN A 120 -14.40 15.84 8.87
N ALA A 121 -13.28 15.18 8.58
CA ALA A 121 -12.08 15.85 8.05
C ALA A 121 -12.30 16.31 6.60
N VAL A 122 -12.89 15.44 5.77
CA VAL A 122 -13.18 15.72 4.37
C VAL A 122 -14.15 16.89 4.21
N ASP A 123 -15.30 16.82 4.87
CA ASP A 123 -16.38 17.78 4.71
C ASP A 123 -15.98 19.15 5.27
N GLN A 124 -15.26 19.19 6.41
CA GLN A 124 -14.76 20.45 6.96
C GLN A 124 -13.70 21.11 6.07
N THR A 125 -12.85 20.32 5.41
CA THR A 125 -11.89 20.86 4.44
C THR A 125 -12.61 21.45 3.22
N LEU A 126 -13.58 20.72 2.65
CA LEU A 126 -14.34 21.17 1.46
C LEU A 126 -15.29 22.34 1.74
N LEU A 127 -15.79 22.50 2.97
CA LEU A 127 -16.58 23.68 3.37
C LEU A 127 -15.73 24.96 3.49
N ARG A 128 -14.41 24.84 3.47
CA ARG A 128 -13.47 25.95 3.71
C ARG A 128 -12.50 26.15 2.56
N ILE A 129 -12.87 25.77 1.34
CA ILE A 129 -12.11 26.12 0.14
C ILE A 129 -11.94 27.64 0.11
N ASP A 130 -10.72 28.11 -0.14
CA ASP A 130 -10.45 29.54 -0.24
C ASP A 130 -11.14 30.15 -1.46
N TRP A 131 -11.29 31.48 -1.44
CA TRP A 131 -11.90 32.23 -2.54
C TRP A 131 -11.15 32.09 -3.87
N ASP A 132 -9.88 31.69 -3.84
CA ASP A 132 -9.03 31.43 -5.01
C ASP A 132 -8.97 29.94 -5.38
N GLY A 133 -9.88 29.13 -4.86
CA GLY A 133 -9.99 27.69 -5.17
C GLY A 133 -9.00 26.80 -4.43
N TYR A 134 -8.14 27.37 -3.57
CA TYR A 134 -7.18 26.60 -2.80
C TYR A 134 -7.87 25.72 -1.73
N ILE A 135 -7.44 24.46 -1.63
CA ILE A 135 -8.01 23.45 -0.74
C ILE A 135 -6.91 22.99 0.19
N GLY A 136 -7.12 23.15 1.50
CA GLY A 136 -6.20 22.71 2.51
C GLY A 136 -5.70 23.85 3.40
N PRO A 137 -4.63 23.61 4.16
CA PRO A 137 -4.20 24.54 5.20
C PRO A 137 -3.40 25.71 4.63
N SER A 138 -3.55 26.88 5.25
CA SER A 138 -2.94 28.13 4.76
C SER A 138 -1.41 28.05 4.78
N ALA A 139 -0.83 27.36 5.77
CA ALA A 139 0.61 27.17 5.91
C ALA A 139 1.30 26.49 4.71
N PHE A 140 0.55 25.71 3.92
CA PHE A 140 1.09 25.07 2.72
C PHE A 140 0.92 25.92 1.46
N LYS A 141 0.03 26.93 1.49
CA LYS A 141 -0.40 27.68 0.30
C LYS A 141 0.78 28.26 -0.47
N GLU A 142 1.77 28.78 0.25
CA GLU A 142 3.09 29.12 -0.31
C GLU A 142 4.10 28.05 0.11
N PRO A 143 4.48 27.10 -0.77
CA PRO A 143 5.41 26.05 -0.40
C PRO A 143 6.82 26.65 -0.24
N LYS A 144 7.24 26.83 1.02
CA LYS A 144 8.57 27.29 1.43
C LYS A 144 9.12 26.34 2.48
N ASP A 145 10.43 26.12 2.45
CA ASP A 145 11.15 25.22 3.35
C ASP A 145 10.47 23.83 3.41
N ASP A 146 10.11 23.35 4.60
CA ASP A 146 9.51 22.04 4.82
C ASP A 146 7.99 21.96 4.51
N PHE A 147 7.33 23.10 4.22
CA PHE A 147 5.88 23.13 3.97
C PHE A 147 5.53 22.79 2.51
N HIS A 148 5.84 21.57 2.11
CA HIS A 148 5.57 21.01 0.79
C HIS A 148 4.16 20.40 0.65
N ARG A 149 3.74 20.07 -0.59
CA ARG A 149 2.43 19.54 -0.97
C ARG A 149 2.21 18.05 -0.70
N TRP A 150 3.11 17.39 0.02
CA TRP A 150 2.94 15.97 0.36
C TRP A 150 1.65 15.66 1.13
N PRO A 151 1.25 16.41 2.18
CA PRO A 151 -0.03 16.17 2.84
C PRO A 151 -1.23 16.29 1.90
N HIS A 152 -1.18 17.16 0.89
CA HIS A 152 -2.23 17.31 -0.12
C HIS A 152 -2.32 16.08 -1.01
N ALA A 153 -1.18 15.59 -1.50
CA ALA A 153 -1.14 14.38 -2.32
C ALA A 153 -1.83 13.20 -1.62
N ILE A 154 -1.58 13.01 -0.32
CA ILE A 154 -2.22 11.96 0.47
C ILE A 154 -3.70 12.26 0.72
N PHE A 155 -4.05 13.46 1.19
CA PHE A 155 -5.43 13.79 1.50
C PHE A 155 -6.33 13.72 0.27
N PHE A 156 -5.83 14.12 -0.90
CA PHE A 156 -6.56 14.07 -2.15
C PHE A 156 -6.77 12.63 -2.64
N ARG A 157 -5.97 11.64 -2.22
CA ARG A 157 -6.30 10.21 -2.44
C ARG A 157 -7.62 9.81 -1.77
N ALA A 158 -7.92 10.36 -0.60
CA ALA A 158 -9.20 10.13 0.07
C ALA A 158 -10.36 10.79 -0.71
N LEU A 159 -10.15 12.02 -1.17
CA LEU A 159 -11.16 12.76 -1.94
C LEU A 159 -11.47 12.08 -3.28
N THR A 160 -10.44 11.68 -4.02
CA THR A 160 -10.59 10.96 -5.30
C THR A 160 -11.27 9.61 -5.10
N ALA A 161 -10.94 8.85 -4.06
CA ALA A 161 -11.63 7.60 -3.72
C ALA A 161 -13.14 7.81 -3.44
N LEU A 162 -13.49 8.87 -2.71
CA LEU A 162 -14.90 9.23 -2.45
C LEU A 162 -15.63 9.66 -3.71
N ALA A 163 -14.97 10.44 -4.58
CA ALA A 163 -15.53 10.86 -5.86
C ALA A 163 -15.78 9.66 -6.78
N ASP A 164 -14.82 8.74 -6.89
CA ASP A 164 -14.93 7.53 -7.70
C ASP A 164 -15.97 6.57 -7.16
N ALA A 165 -16.18 6.51 -5.84
CA ALA A 165 -17.29 5.80 -5.21
C ALA A 165 -18.68 6.46 -5.43
N GLY A 166 -18.74 7.62 -6.08
CA GLY A 166 -19.98 8.37 -6.30
C GLY A 166 -20.45 9.20 -5.09
N ALA A 167 -19.60 9.34 -4.07
CA ALA A 167 -19.93 9.92 -2.76
C ALA A 167 -19.37 11.35 -2.58
N GLY A 168 -19.01 12.04 -3.66
CA GLY A 168 -18.42 13.38 -3.62
C GLY A 168 -18.53 14.13 -4.94
N LYS A 169 -19.76 14.41 -5.40
CA LYS A 169 -20.03 14.97 -6.75
C LYS A 169 -19.29 16.28 -7.05
N ALA A 170 -19.05 17.12 -6.03
CA ALA A 170 -18.35 18.39 -6.17
C ALA A 170 -16.81 18.26 -6.13
N ILE A 171 -16.27 17.10 -5.72
CA ILE A 171 -14.82 16.90 -5.56
C ILE A 171 -14.06 17.04 -6.89
N PRO A 172 -14.50 16.45 -8.03
CA PRO A 172 -13.78 16.61 -9.29
C PRO A 172 -13.61 18.07 -9.72
N GLU A 173 -14.68 18.87 -9.58
CA GLU A 173 -14.66 20.30 -9.92
C GLU A 173 -13.74 21.07 -8.97
N ALA A 174 -13.89 20.87 -7.66
CA ALA A 174 -13.07 21.53 -6.65
C ALA A 174 -11.57 21.23 -6.80
N LEU A 175 -11.18 19.97 -7.01
CA LEU A 175 -9.78 19.60 -7.22
C LEU A 175 -9.24 20.10 -8.57
N THR A 176 -10.08 20.16 -9.60
CA THR A 176 -9.70 20.74 -10.90
C THR A 176 -9.41 22.24 -10.75
N GLU A 177 -10.31 22.97 -10.08
CA GLU A 177 -10.13 24.39 -9.79
C GLU A 177 -8.88 24.65 -8.95
N HIS A 178 -8.67 23.86 -7.89
CA HIS A 178 -7.46 23.89 -7.06
C HIS A 178 -6.18 23.88 -7.91
N TYR A 179 -6.01 22.86 -8.76
CA TYR A 179 -4.78 22.71 -9.54
C TYR A 179 -4.62 23.74 -10.66
N LEU A 180 -5.72 24.20 -11.25
CA LEU A 180 -5.69 25.19 -12.32
C LEU A 180 -5.38 26.60 -11.80
N LEU A 181 -5.87 26.94 -10.61
CA LEU A 181 -5.69 28.26 -10.00
C LEU A 181 -4.44 28.35 -9.10
N ASP A 182 -3.96 27.24 -8.54
CA ASP A 182 -2.76 27.25 -7.69
C ASP A 182 -1.51 27.60 -8.50
N PRO A 183 -0.83 28.73 -8.17
CA PRO A 183 0.39 29.16 -8.84
C PRO A 183 1.65 28.40 -8.37
N ALA A 184 1.53 27.51 -7.38
CA ALA A 184 2.66 26.77 -6.84
C ALA A 184 3.37 25.90 -7.90
N ASP A 185 4.69 25.76 -7.74
CA ASP A 185 5.47 24.75 -8.45
C ASP A 185 5.14 23.37 -7.89
N TYR A 186 4.86 22.43 -8.79
CA TYR A 186 4.57 21.04 -8.46
C TYR A 186 5.76 20.10 -8.72
N GLY A 187 6.84 20.55 -9.35
CA GLY A 187 8.09 19.81 -9.43
C GLY A 187 8.98 19.95 -8.19
N LYS A 188 8.85 21.08 -7.46
CA LYS A 188 9.62 21.46 -6.26
C LYS A 188 8.71 22.18 -5.26
N PRO A 189 8.97 22.17 -3.93
CA PRO A 189 9.99 21.43 -3.16
C PRO A 189 9.77 19.90 -3.09
N THR A 190 10.55 19.20 -2.26
CA THR A 190 10.52 17.74 -2.04
C THR A 190 9.09 17.19 -1.97
N ARG A 191 8.84 16.06 -2.66
CA ARG A 191 7.53 15.37 -2.77
C ARG A 191 6.38 16.16 -3.42
N ASN A 192 6.51 17.43 -3.81
CA ASN A 192 5.43 18.12 -4.55
C ASN A 192 5.02 17.36 -5.82
N VAL A 193 6.01 16.76 -6.50
CA VAL A 193 5.84 15.99 -7.74
C VAL A 193 4.87 14.83 -7.60
N THR A 194 4.63 14.35 -6.38
CA THR A 194 3.66 13.28 -6.11
C THR A 194 2.21 13.68 -6.41
N ASN A 195 1.92 14.98 -6.51
CA ASN A 195 0.60 15.49 -6.91
C ASN A 195 0.28 15.24 -8.39
N ILE A 196 1.24 14.81 -9.21
CA ILE A 196 0.98 14.34 -10.59
C ILE A 196 -0.15 13.30 -10.59
N GLU A 197 -0.21 12.42 -9.59
CA GLU A 197 -1.28 11.44 -9.39
C GLU A 197 -2.68 12.08 -9.42
N SER A 198 -2.91 13.09 -8.58
CA SER A 198 -4.20 13.77 -8.48
C SER A 198 -4.45 14.78 -9.61
N ILE A 199 -3.41 15.44 -10.13
CA ILE A 199 -3.51 16.32 -11.32
C ILE A 199 -4.00 15.51 -12.52
N LEU A 200 -3.43 14.32 -12.75
CA LEU A 200 -3.83 13.46 -13.87
C LEU A 200 -5.20 12.82 -13.65
N TRP A 201 -5.59 12.54 -12.40
CA TRP A 201 -6.97 12.18 -12.09
C TRP A 201 -7.94 13.32 -12.46
N CYS A 202 -7.62 14.58 -12.12
CA CYS A 202 -8.43 15.73 -12.52
C CYS A 202 -8.50 15.89 -14.05
N PHE A 203 -7.40 15.63 -14.76
CA PHE A 203 -7.38 15.61 -16.22
C PHE A 203 -8.33 14.55 -16.77
N ALA A 204 -8.33 13.34 -16.20
CA ALA A 204 -9.23 12.26 -16.60
C ALA A 204 -10.73 12.63 -16.42
N LYS A 205 -11.05 13.43 -15.40
CA LYS A 205 -12.43 13.86 -15.11
C LYS A 205 -12.88 15.07 -15.94
N SER A 206 -12.00 16.04 -16.14
CA SER A 206 -12.35 17.33 -16.77
C SER A 206 -12.07 17.39 -18.28
N GLY A 207 -11.09 16.60 -18.76
CA GLY A 207 -10.57 16.72 -20.11
C GLY A 207 -9.73 17.99 -20.35
N ASP A 208 -9.43 18.80 -19.32
CA ASP A 208 -8.70 20.05 -19.49
C ASP A 208 -7.20 19.81 -19.78
N PRO A 209 -6.71 20.11 -20.99
CA PRO A 209 -5.32 19.80 -21.37
C PRO A 209 -4.28 20.56 -20.55
N ARG A 210 -4.66 21.67 -19.88
CA ARG A 210 -3.75 22.42 -19.00
C ARG A 210 -3.27 21.58 -17.82
N LEU A 211 -4.09 20.65 -17.33
CA LEU A 211 -3.72 19.74 -16.25
C LEU A 211 -2.68 18.72 -16.71
N LEU A 212 -2.84 18.16 -17.92
CA LEU A 212 -1.83 17.26 -18.49
C LEU A 212 -0.50 18.00 -18.68
N SER A 213 -0.52 19.21 -19.25
CA SER A 213 0.69 20.04 -19.38
C SER A 213 1.33 20.36 -18.03
N LYS A 214 0.53 20.65 -17.00
CA LYS A 214 1.02 20.90 -15.63
C LYS A 214 1.71 19.66 -15.04
N ALA A 215 1.16 18.47 -15.25
CA ALA A 215 1.77 17.22 -14.78
C ALA A 215 3.10 16.93 -15.49
N GLU A 216 3.18 17.13 -16.82
CA GLU A 216 4.44 16.94 -17.56
C GLU A 216 5.50 17.97 -17.16
N GLU A 217 5.12 19.23 -16.96
CA GLU A 217 6.05 20.27 -16.51
C GLU A 217 6.53 20.01 -15.08
N ALA A 218 5.66 19.57 -14.17
CA ALA A 218 6.05 19.19 -12.81
C ALA A 218 7.12 18.08 -12.82
N TRP A 219 6.96 17.06 -13.66
CA TRP A 219 7.96 16.00 -13.80
C TRP A 219 9.28 16.52 -14.38
N LYS A 220 9.20 17.35 -15.43
CA LYS A 220 10.38 17.97 -16.04
C LYS A 220 11.15 18.83 -15.04
N GLU A 221 10.47 19.65 -14.25
CA GLU A 221 11.07 20.48 -13.22
C GLU A 221 11.67 19.64 -12.09
N TYR A 222 10.98 18.60 -11.64
CA TYR A 222 11.49 17.66 -10.64
C TYR A 222 12.81 17.01 -11.07
N LEU A 223 12.95 16.61 -12.35
CA LEU A 223 14.19 15.99 -12.84
C LEU A 223 15.44 16.88 -12.69
N THR A 224 15.27 18.19 -12.56
CA THR A 224 16.39 19.13 -12.31
C THR A 224 16.98 19.00 -10.90
N VAL A 225 16.22 18.46 -9.94
CA VAL A 225 16.64 18.23 -8.54
C VAL A 225 16.71 16.75 -8.16
N ALA A 226 16.18 15.85 -9.00
CA ALA A 226 16.06 14.42 -8.71
C ALA A 226 17.36 13.69 -8.37
N LYS A 227 18.54 14.24 -8.70
CA LYS A 227 19.85 13.65 -8.32
C LYS A 227 20.09 13.67 -6.80
N ASP A 228 19.47 14.60 -6.11
CA ASP A 228 19.67 14.80 -4.68
C ASP A 228 19.03 13.66 -3.86
N PRO A 229 19.75 13.08 -2.87
CA PRO A 229 19.21 12.06 -1.96
C PRO A 229 17.88 12.43 -1.29
N GLU A 230 17.71 13.69 -0.88
CA GLU A 230 16.45 14.17 -0.28
C GLU A 230 15.30 14.23 -1.29
N HIS A 231 15.62 14.29 -2.58
CA HIS A 231 14.65 14.28 -3.68
C HIS A 231 14.47 12.89 -4.30
N GLY A 232 15.05 11.84 -3.72
CA GLY A 232 14.84 10.46 -4.16
C GLY A 232 15.97 9.85 -4.97
N ASP A 233 17.09 10.53 -5.26
CA ASP A 233 18.21 9.94 -6.02
C ASP A 233 17.77 9.32 -7.38
N LEU A 234 16.83 9.97 -8.06
CA LEU A 234 16.17 9.55 -9.31
C LEU A 234 16.72 10.26 -10.56
N SER A 235 18.00 10.64 -10.57
CA SER A 235 18.63 11.10 -11.82
C SER A 235 18.66 10.00 -12.89
N MET A 236 18.55 10.37 -14.18
CA MET A 236 18.59 9.44 -15.31
C MET A 236 19.80 8.50 -15.26
N GLU A 237 20.99 9.02 -14.96
CA GLU A 237 22.24 8.25 -14.85
C GLU A 237 22.13 7.12 -13.81
N ARG A 238 21.57 7.42 -12.64
CA ARG A 238 21.39 6.46 -11.54
C ARG A 238 20.34 5.40 -11.87
N VAL A 239 19.22 5.85 -12.47
CA VAL A 239 18.09 4.99 -12.86
C VAL A 239 18.51 4.01 -13.96
N GLU A 240 19.07 4.50 -15.06
CA GLU A 240 19.52 3.66 -16.18
C GLU A 240 20.73 2.79 -15.81
N GLY A 241 21.61 3.29 -14.94
CA GLY A 241 22.74 2.52 -14.42
C GLY A 241 22.34 1.44 -13.41
N ILE A 242 21.08 1.42 -12.96
CA ILE A 242 20.55 0.54 -11.92
C ILE A 242 21.50 0.50 -10.70
N THR A 243 21.93 1.67 -10.22
CA THR A 243 22.83 1.76 -9.06
C THR A 243 22.04 1.57 -7.76
N PRO A 244 22.69 1.19 -6.64
CA PRO A 244 22.05 1.23 -5.32
C PRO A 244 21.41 2.60 -5.04
N ILE A 245 20.37 2.60 -4.22
CA ILE A 245 19.60 3.79 -3.87
C ILE A 245 20.17 4.42 -2.61
N ASN A 246 20.41 5.72 -2.66
CA ASN A 246 20.69 6.52 -1.48
C ASN A 246 19.62 7.60 -1.32
N ALA A 247 18.47 7.21 -0.79
CA ALA A 247 17.31 8.08 -0.60
C ALA A 247 16.42 7.58 0.55
N HIS A 248 15.54 8.46 1.02
CA HIS A 248 14.43 8.07 1.89
C HIS A 248 13.47 7.11 1.16
N GLY A 249 13.06 6.02 1.81
CA GLY A 249 12.19 4.95 1.28
C GLY A 249 10.91 5.46 0.61
N VAL A 250 10.03 6.05 1.43
CA VAL A 250 8.76 6.64 0.99
C VAL A 250 8.96 7.68 -0.11
N THR A 251 9.93 8.61 0.04
CA THR A 251 10.20 9.64 -0.99
C THR A 251 10.54 9.01 -2.33
N TYR A 252 11.43 8.00 -2.33
CA TYR A 252 11.83 7.30 -3.55
C TYR A 252 10.63 6.67 -4.23
N VAL A 253 9.89 5.82 -3.51
CA VAL A 253 8.87 4.96 -4.14
C VAL A 253 7.68 5.77 -4.66
N GLU A 254 7.25 6.77 -3.89
CA GLU A 254 6.14 7.65 -4.25
C GLU A 254 6.48 8.55 -5.44
N THR A 255 7.75 8.87 -5.64
CA THR A 255 8.21 9.66 -6.78
C THR A 255 8.52 8.79 -8.00
N ALA A 256 9.13 7.61 -7.80
CA ALA A 256 9.52 6.67 -8.85
C ALA A 256 8.32 6.11 -9.64
N LYS A 257 7.11 6.10 -9.07
CA LYS A 257 5.90 5.66 -9.77
C LYS A 257 5.30 6.71 -10.70
N GLN A 258 5.56 8.01 -10.48
CA GLN A 258 4.90 9.11 -11.20
C GLN A 258 5.03 8.98 -12.72
N PRO A 259 6.17 8.54 -13.28
CA PRO A 259 6.30 8.29 -14.72
C PRO A 259 5.40 7.17 -15.25
N ALA A 260 5.10 6.12 -14.47
CA ALA A 260 4.13 5.11 -14.90
C ALA A 260 2.71 5.69 -14.98
N ILE A 261 2.36 6.62 -14.08
CA ILE A 261 1.11 7.36 -14.13
C ILE A 261 1.10 8.26 -15.37
N LEU A 262 2.14 9.05 -15.62
CA LEU A 262 2.26 9.88 -16.83
C LEU A 262 2.15 9.06 -18.10
N TYR A 263 2.80 7.89 -18.19
CA TYR A 263 2.66 6.97 -19.31
C TYR A 263 1.19 6.62 -19.58
N SER A 264 0.43 6.36 -18.52
CA SER A 264 -0.97 5.94 -18.63
C SER A 264 -1.86 7.02 -19.28
N TYR A 265 -1.44 8.29 -19.27
CA TYR A 265 -2.18 9.40 -19.89
C TYR A 265 -1.52 9.95 -21.17
N THR A 266 -0.24 9.69 -21.39
CA THR A 266 0.53 10.27 -22.52
C THR A 266 0.92 9.24 -23.58
N GLY A 267 1.03 7.96 -23.22
CA GLY A 267 1.55 6.89 -24.08
C GLY A 267 3.05 6.97 -24.35
N LYS A 268 3.77 7.90 -23.70
CA LYS A 268 5.21 8.12 -23.85
C LYS A 268 5.99 7.00 -23.17
N LYS A 269 6.58 6.12 -23.99
CA LYS A 269 7.25 4.89 -23.53
C LYS A 269 8.48 5.17 -22.66
N GLU A 270 9.11 6.32 -22.83
CA GLU A 270 10.23 6.79 -22.01
C GLU A 270 9.85 6.93 -20.53
N TYR A 271 8.63 7.38 -20.22
CA TYR A 271 8.18 7.46 -18.83
C TYR A 271 7.99 6.07 -18.22
N LEU A 272 7.40 5.14 -18.98
CA LEU A 272 7.25 3.77 -18.50
C LEU A 272 8.61 3.11 -18.28
N LYS A 273 9.54 3.25 -19.24
CA LYS A 273 10.90 2.72 -19.11
C LYS A 273 11.57 3.25 -17.84
N PHE A 274 11.51 4.56 -17.60
CA PHE A 274 12.08 5.16 -16.39
C PHE A 274 11.51 4.55 -15.11
N ALA A 275 10.17 4.43 -15.00
CA ALA A 275 9.54 3.86 -13.82
C ALA A 275 9.97 2.39 -13.60
N LEU A 276 10.06 1.60 -14.67
CA LEU A 276 10.50 0.21 -14.60
C LEU A 276 11.95 0.08 -14.13
N ASP A 277 12.87 0.87 -14.68
CA ASP A 277 14.27 0.87 -14.29
C ASP A 277 14.47 1.34 -12.83
N ALA A 278 13.66 2.32 -12.38
CA ALA A 278 13.65 2.75 -10.99
C ALA A 278 13.19 1.64 -10.04
N GLN A 279 12.19 0.84 -10.42
CA GLN A 279 11.80 -0.34 -9.63
C GLN A 279 12.88 -1.43 -9.65
N GLU A 280 13.60 -1.60 -10.77
CA GLU A 280 14.68 -2.58 -10.86
C GLU A 280 15.84 -2.27 -9.89
N ARG A 281 16.09 -1.00 -9.59
CA ARG A 281 17.07 -0.60 -8.54
C ARG A 281 16.70 -1.15 -7.17
N ILE A 282 15.41 -1.06 -6.81
CA ILE A 282 14.88 -1.63 -5.57
C ILE A 282 15.11 -3.14 -5.57
N PHE A 283 14.71 -3.80 -6.66
CA PHE A 283 14.73 -5.26 -6.78
C PHE A 283 16.13 -5.86 -6.73
N LYS A 284 17.10 -5.17 -7.31
CA LYS A 284 18.47 -5.65 -7.42
C LYS A 284 19.26 -5.50 -6.11
N HIS A 285 18.98 -4.46 -5.33
CA HIS A 285 19.88 -4.05 -4.25
C HIS A 285 19.29 -4.09 -2.85
N HIS A 286 17.97 -4.08 -2.71
CA HIS A 286 17.36 -3.72 -1.42
C HIS A 286 16.25 -4.67 -0.95
N MET A 287 15.81 -5.66 -1.73
CA MET A 287 14.68 -6.51 -1.35
C MET A 287 14.99 -7.44 -0.17
N LEU A 288 14.15 -7.41 0.87
CA LEU A 288 14.17 -8.39 1.95
C LEU A 288 13.31 -9.62 1.62
N ILE A 289 13.49 -10.68 2.40
CA ILE A 289 12.77 -11.95 2.19
C ILE A 289 11.27 -11.77 2.33
N ASP A 290 10.82 -10.90 3.21
CA ASP A 290 9.41 -10.59 3.45
C ASP A 290 8.73 -9.86 2.27
N GLY A 291 9.47 -9.48 1.23
CA GLY A 291 8.93 -8.91 0.01
C GLY A 291 8.80 -7.38 0.00
N ILE A 292 9.31 -6.68 1.02
CA ILE A 292 9.44 -5.22 1.04
C ILE A 292 10.94 -4.87 1.07
N PRO A 293 11.38 -3.78 0.42
CA PRO A 293 12.80 -3.42 0.49
C PRO A 293 13.21 -2.94 1.86
N SER A 294 14.49 -3.09 2.17
CA SER A 294 15.04 -2.62 3.42
C SER A 294 15.13 -1.10 3.46
N THR A 295 14.46 -0.53 4.46
CA THR A 295 14.47 0.88 4.80
C THR A 295 14.49 1.05 6.32
N SER A 296 15.41 1.89 6.81
CA SER A 296 15.34 2.50 8.14
C SER A 296 15.33 4.01 7.97
N GLU A 297 14.17 4.51 7.51
CA GLU A 297 13.93 5.75 6.75
C GLU A 297 14.63 5.81 5.39
N TRP A 298 15.85 5.29 5.30
CA TRP A 298 16.68 5.27 4.10
C TRP A 298 16.93 3.84 3.64
N TYR A 299 17.10 3.64 2.34
CA TYR A 299 17.46 2.32 1.78
C TYR A 299 18.72 1.75 2.43
N ARG A 300 18.68 0.46 2.81
CA ARG A 300 19.79 -0.29 3.44
C ARG A 300 20.13 -1.59 2.69
N GLY A 301 20.80 -2.52 3.35
CA GLY A 301 21.24 -3.79 2.78
C GLY A 301 20.10 -4.80 2.64
N VAL A 302 20.47 -6.09 2.60
CA VAL A 302 19.54 -7.22 2.44
C VAL A 302 19.80 -8.35 3.45
N GLY A 303 20.53 -8.04 4.53
CA GLY A 303 20.86 -8.97 5.59
C GLY A 303 19.67 -9.28 6.51
N ALA A 304 19.86 -10.24 7.42
CA ALA A 304 18.78 -10.70 8.30
C ALA A 304 18.28 -9.67 9.32
N LEU A 305 19.10 -8.65 9.62
CA LEU A 305 18.77 -7.55 10.53
C LEU A 305 18.36 -6.27 9.80
N ASP A 306 18.56 -6.21 8.49
CA ASP A 306 18.11 -5.06 7.71
C ASP A 306 16.57 -4.98 7.82
N SER A 307 16.06 -3.83 8.26
CA SER A 307 14.64 -3.63 8.55
C SER A 307 13.91 -3.02 7.36
N HIS A 308 12.58 -3.11 7.36
CA HIS A 308 11.70 -2.29 6.55
C HIS A 308 10.89 -1.35 7.45
N GLU A 309 10.65 -0.13 6.96
CA GLU A 309 9.68 0.80 7.52
C GLU A 309 8.25 0.35 7.16
N THR A 310 7.31 0.44 8.11
CA THR A 310 5.91 0.06 7.86
C THR A 310 5.23 0.94 6.79
N CYS A 311 5.61 2.21 6.64
CA CYS A 311 5.10 3.05 5.53
C CYS A 311 5.44 2.48 4.16
N ASP A 312 6.66 1.96 3.99
CA ASP A 312 7.10 1.39 2.72
C ASP A 312 6.28 0.15 2.31
N ILE A 313 5.65 -0.54 3.26
CA ILE A 313 4.69 -1.61 2.95
C ILE A 313 3.49 -1.04 2.18
N SER A 314 2.86 0.01 2.73
CA SER A 314 1.72 0.67 2.08
C SER A 314 2.11 1.35 0.78
N ASP A 315 3.25 2.03 0.74
CA ASP A 315 3.63 2.89 -0.38
C ASP A 315 4.25 2.12 -1.55
N HIS A 316 5.02 1.04 -1.30
CA HIS A 316 5.41 0.11 -2.37
C HIS A 316 4.23 -0.63 -2.96
N THR A 317 3.33 -1.15 -2.13
CA THR A 317 2.14 -1.87 -2.65
C THR A 317 1.18 -0.91 -3.37
N TRP A 318 1.10 0.35 -2.93
CA TRP A 318 0.39 1.40 -3.65
C TRP A 318 1.02 1.69 -5.02
N SER A 319 2.35 1.83 -5.07
CA SER A 319 3.12 2.12 -6.28
C SER A 319 3.10 0.96 -7.28
N TRP A 320 3.31 -0.27 -6.82
CA TRP A 320 3.23 -1.46 -7.66
C TRP A 320 1.83 -1.66 -8.26
N GLY A 321 0.77 -1.18 -7.61
CA GLY A 321 -0.57 -1.20 -8.22
C GLY A 321 -0.69 -0.27 -9.43
N TYR A 322 -0.01 0.88 -9.44
CA TYR A 322 0.08 1.72 -10.65
C TYR A 322 0.90 1.06 -11.76
N LEU A 323 1.98 0.38 -11.41
CA LEU A 323 2.79 -0.37 -12.37
C LEU A 323 1.99 -1.56 -12.94
N LEU A 324 1.19 -2.23 -12.11
CA LEU A 324 0.25 -3.27 -12.54
C LEU A 324 -0.76 -2.71 -13.56
N MET A 325 -1.40 -1.58 -13.26
CA MET A 325 -2.32 -0.93 -14.19
C MET A 325 -1.63 -0.51 -15.50
N ALA A 326 -0.46 0.10 -15.41
CA ALA A 326 0.27 0.60 -16.58
C ALA A 326 0.74 -0.53 -17.51
N THR A 327 1.19 -1.67 -16.95
CA THR A 327 1.84 -2.75 -17.71
C THR A 327 0.93 -3.95 -17.99
N GLY A 328 -0.04 -4.20 -17.12
CA GLY A 328 -0.80 -5.45 -17.11
C GLY A 328 0.05 -6.68 -16.77
N ASP A 329 1.19 -6.50 -16.10
CA ASP A 329 2.11 -7.58 -15.73
C ASP A 329 1.84 -8.10 -14.30
N GLY A 330 1.50 -9.39 -14.20
CA GLY A 330 1.20 -10.07 -12.95
C GLY A 330 2.35 -10.11 -11.94
N VAL A 331 3.60 -9.81 -12.35
CA VAL A 331 4.73 -9.69 -11.42
C VAL A 331 4.51 -8.63 -10.35
N TRP A 332 3.81 -7.54 -10.67
CA TRP A 332 3.51 -6.49 -9.70
C TRP A 332 2.53 -6.97 -8.63
N ALA A 333 1.56 -7.79 -9.02
CA ALA A 333 0.65 -8.45 -8.09
C ALA A 333 1.35 -9.50 -7.21
N ASP A 334 2.35 -10.22 -7.74
CA ASP A 334 3.20 -11.10 -6.91
C ASP A 334 3.92 -10.32 -5.81
N ARG A 335 4.45 -9.13 -6.15
CA ARG A 335 5.12 -8.24 -5.18
C ARG A 335 4.15 -7.72 -4.14
N ILE A 336 2.97 -7.28 -4.56
CA ILE A 336 1.92 -6.80 -3.65
C ILE A 336 1.54 -7.92 -2.66
N GLU A 337 1.17 -9.11 -3.15
CA GLU A 337 0.79 -10.22 -2.28
C GLU A 337 1.89 -10.60 -1.29
N ARG A 338 3.13 -10.70 -1.77
CA ARG A 338 4.26 -11.03 -0.90
C ARG A 338 4.45 -9.99 0.20
N GLY A 339 4.46 -8.70 -0.14
CA GLY A 339 4.65 -7.63 0.83
C GLY A 339 3.52 -7.57 1.87
N ILE A 340 2.27 -7.78 1.45
CA ILE A 340 1.10 -7.75 2.34
C ILE A 340 1.09 -8.95 3.29
N PHE A 341 1.20 -10.17 2.75
CA PHE A 341 1.06 -11.40 3.53
C PHE A 341 2.22 -11.67 4.47
N ASN A 342 3.39 -11.08 4.20
CA ASN A 342 4.58 -11.25 5.03
C ASN A 342 4.85 -9.95 5.81
N ALA A 343 5.62 -9.00 5.25
CA ALA A 343 6.02 -7.77 5.95
C ALA A 343 4.82 -7.07 6.62
N GLY A 344 3.73 -6.87 5.87
CA GLY A 344 2.51 -6.20 6.31
C GLY A 344 1.88 -6.82 7.55
N MET A 345 1.42 -8.06 7.42
CA MET A 345 0.83 -8.77 8.56
C MET A 345 1.83 -8.97 9.70
N GLY A 346 3.13 -9.05 9.42
CA GLY A 346 4.20 -9.24 10.41
C GLY A 346 4.52 -8.00 11.25
N ALA A 347 4.29 -6.80 10.73
CA ALA A 347 4.50 -5.52 11.42
C ALA A 347 3.34 -5.12 12.36
N ILE A 348 2.23 -5.87 12.33
CA ILE A 348 1.00 -5.56 13.08
C ILE A 348 0.80 -6.56 14.23
N LYS A 349 0.44 -6.06 15.41
CA LYS A 349 -0.03 -6.90 16.52
C LYS A 349 -1.38 -7.50 16.13
N LYS A 350 -1.61 -8.81 16.35
CA LYS A 350 -2.75 -9.51 15.70
C LYS A 350 -4.13 -9.06 16.15
N ASP A 351 -4.21 -8.30 17.25
CA ASP A 351 -5.41 -7.64 17.73
C ASP A 351 -5.59 -6.21 17.17
N TRP A 352 -4.76 -5.77 16.23
CA TRP A 352 -4.80 -4.44 15.61
C TRP A 352 -4.68 -3.25 16.57
N LYS A 353 -4.18 -3.48 17.80
CA LYS A 353 -4.00 -2.42 18.80
C LYS A 353 -2.66 -1.71 18.74
N ALA A 354 -1.72 -2.26 17.99
CA ALA A 354 -0.37 -1.73 17.90
C ALA A 354 0.32 -2.20 16.62
N VAL A 355 1.26 -1.39 16.13
CA VAL A 355 2.08 -1.62 14.94
C VAL A 355 3.54 -1.25 15.24
N GLN A 356 4.48 -1.80 14.47
CA GLN A 356 5.88 -1.42 14.54
C GLN A 356 6.19 -0.30 13.55
N TYR A 357 7.17 0.55 13.86
CA TYR A 357 7.74 1.46 12.86
C TYR A 357 8.70 0.68 11.96
N PHE A 358 9.66 0.00 12.58
CA PHE A 358 10.60 -0.90 11.92
C PHE A 358 10.35 -2.35 12.31
N SER A 359 10.34 -3.22 11.32
CA SER A 359 10.29 -4.68 11.47
C SER A 359 11.32 -5.30 10.54
N CYS A 360 11.78 -6.52 10.84
CA CYS A 360 12.84 -7.17 10.07
C CYS A 360 12.67 -8.70 10.04
N PRO A 361 13.38 -9.38 9.11
CA PRO A 361 13.31 -10.83 8.96
C PRO A 361 13.61 -11.59 10.26
N ASN A 362 14.69 -11.24 10.95
CA ASN A 362 15.02 -11.77 12.27
C ASN A 362 14.78 -10.70 13.31
N GLN A 363 13.86 -10.96 14.24
CA GLN A 363 13.53 -10.04 15.32
C GLN A 363 13.15 -10.85 16.57
N VAL A 364 14.14 -11.13 17.41
CA VAL A 364 13.96 -11.99 18.59
C VAL A 364 13.54 -11.22 19.83
N ILE A 365 13.59 -9.89 19.77
CA ILE A 365 13.16 -8.96 20.81
C ILE A 365 12.51 -7.72 20.17
N ALA A 366 11.47 -7.18 20.80
CA ALA A 366 10.80 -5.95 20.36
C ALA A 366 10.34 -5.16 21.59
N THR A 367 11.22 -4.37 22.16
CA THR A 367 10.97 -3.48 23.31
C THR A 367 11.20 -2.02 22.93
N LEU A 368 10.77 -1.10 23.80
CA LEU A 368 10.92 0.35 23.65
C LEU A 368 12.38 0.83 23.63
N ASP A 369 13.34 -0.08 23.82
CA ASP A 369 14.77 0.17 23.90
C ASP A 369 15.62 -0.90 23.17
N SER A 370 15.01 -1.70 22.28
CA SER A 370 15.69 -2.77 21.54
C SER A 370 15.89 -2.50 20.04
N ASP A 371 15.72 -1.25 19.59
CA ASP A 371 15.96 -0.92 18.19
C ASP A 371 17.46 -1.03 17.85
N HIS A 372 17.81 -1.85 16.87
CA HIS A 372 19.21 -2.02 16.43
C HIS A 372 19.57 -1.17 15.20
N ASN A 373 18.63 -0.42 14.62
CA ASN A 373 18.90 0.41 13.46
C ASN A 373 19.77 1.62 13.84
N ALA A 374 20.72 1.97 12.97
CA ALA A 374 21.64 3.08 13.21
C ALA A 374 20.94 4.41 13.53
N MET A 375 19.77 4.68 12.94
CA MET A 375 19.02 5.93 13.15
C MET A 375 18.44 6.05 14.56
N ALA A 376 17.99 4.93 15.13
CA ALA A 376 17.19 4.92 16.36
C ALA A 376 17.77 3.95 17.40
N HIS A 377 19.06 3.62 17.30
CA HIS A 377 19.72 2.57 18.06
C HIS A 377 19.49 2.72 19.58
N GLY A 378 18.96 1.67 20.22
CA GLY A 378 18.53 1.69 21.63
C GLY A 378 17.20 2.39 21.88
N GLY A 379 16.46 2.72 20.82
CA GLY A 379 15.18 3.41 20.84
C GLY A 379 13.97 2.50 20.67
N ARG A 380 12.82 3.13 20.40
CA ARG A 380 11.49 2.49 20.50
C ARG A 380 10.85 2.10 19.17
N MET A 381 11.46 2.38 18.03
CA MET A 381 10.80 2.26 16.72
C MET A 381 10.54 0.79 16.32
N MET A 382 11.22 -0.17 16.95
CA MET A 382 10.93 -1.61 16.81
C MET A 382 9.84 -2.14 17.75
N ALA A 383 9.36 -1.38 18.73
CA ALA A 383 8.30 -1.82 19.64
C ALA A 383 6.91 -1.72 18.98
N PHE A 384 6.00 -2.61 19.37
CA PHE A 384 4.59 -2.51 18.98
C PHE A 384 3.91 -1.37 19.75
N GLN A 385 3.49 -0.32 19.04
CA GLN A 385 2.84 0.86 19.62
C GLN A 385 1.60 1.25 18.81
N PRO A 386 0.58 1.89 19.40
CA PRO A 386 -0.55 2.41 18.63
C PRO A 386 -0.13 3.47 17.60
N ASN A 387 0.89 4.25 17.92
CA ASN A 387 1.50 5.24 17.03
C ASN A 387 3.03 5.23 17.21
N PRO A 388 3.76 4.33 16.52
CA PRO A 388 5.17 4.11 16.79
C PRO A 388 6.03 5.30 16.33
N GLY A 389 7.07 5.64 17.09
CA GLY A 389 7.90 6.84 16.86
C GLY A 389 7.41 8.10 17.59
N GLN A 390 6.19 8.10 18.13
CA GLN A 390 5.54 9.18 18.89
C GLN A 390 5.42 10.51 18.14
N ARG A 391 6.54 11.23 17.94
CA ARG A 391 6.57 12.52 17.24
C ARG A 391 6.48 12.29 15.73
N THR A 392 7.50 11.74 15.10
CA THR A 392 7.46 11.42 13.67
C THR A 392 6.94 9.99 13.50
N ALA A 393 5.63 9.85 13.43
CA ALA A 393 4.91 8.58 13.53
C ALA A 393 4.02 8.31 12.29
N CYS A 394 4.56 8.54 11.10
CA CYS A 394 3.91 8.29 9.80
C CYS A 394 3.27 6.90 9.72
N CYS A 395 3.97 5.86 10.21
CA CYS A 395 3.55 4.47 10.16
C CYS A 395 2.19 4.22 10.83
N GLY A 396 1.90 4.88 11.96
CA GLY A 396 0.62 4.73 12.67
C GLY A 396 -0.57 5.18 11.83
N GLY A 397 -0.40 6.21 11.00
CA GLY A 397 -1.43 6.64 10.05
C GLY A 397 -1.44 5.82 8.75
N ASN A 398 -0.25 5.51 8.20
CA ASN A 398 -0.09 4.93 6.87
C ASN A 398 -0.47 3.43 6.78
N VAL A 399 -0.25 2.66 7.85
CA VAL A 399 -0.56 1.21 7.89
C VAL A 399 -2.01 0.91 7.52
N HIS A 400 -2.93 1.84 7.80
CA HIS A 400 -4.35 1.65 7.55
C HIS A 400 -4.74 1.61 6.07
N ARG A 401 -3.83 1.99 5.15
CA ARG A 401 -4.05 1.95 3.70
C ARG A 401 -3.80 0.55 3.12
N MET A 402 -2.97 -0.25 3.77
CA MET A 402 -2.45 -1.51 3.27
C MET A 402 -3.53 -2.52 2.82
N LEU A 403 -4.37 -3.00 3.75
CA LEU A 403 -5.40 -4.00 3.43
C LEU A 403 -6.55 -3.44 2.58
N PRO A 404 -7.06 -2.21 2.79
CA PRO A 404 -8.07 -1.64 1.91
C PRO A 404 -7.59 -1.51 0.46
N ASN A 405 -6.35 -1.09 0.24
CA ASN A 405 -5.77 -1.03 -1.11
C ASN A 405 -5.67 -2.42 -1.75
N TYR A 406 -5.30 -3.44 -0.98
CA TYR A 406 -5.33 -4.83 -1.44
C TYR A 406 -6.74 -5.22 -1.92
N ALA A 407 -7.74 -5.03 -1.06
CA ALA A 407 -9.13 -5.41 -1.36
C ALA A 407 -9.69 -4.69 -2.60
N LEU A 408 -9.45 -3.38 -2.72
CA LEU A 408 -9.92 -2.57 -3.85
C LEU A 408 -9.22 -2.90 -5.18
N ARG A 409 -8.07 -3.59 -5.14
CA ARG A 409 -7.30 -4.00 -6.32
C ARG A 409 -7.35 -5.50 -6.60
N MET A 410 -8.23 -6.24 -5.94
CA MET A 410 -8.47 -7.66 -6.28
C MET A 410 -9.06 -7.83 -7.67
N TRP A 411 -9.82 -6.83 -8.13
CA TRP A 411 -10.45 -6.81 -9.44
C TRP A 411 -10.18 -5.50 -10.16
N MET A 412 -9.86 -5.58 -11.44
CA MET A 412 -9.66 -4.43 -12.32
C MET A 412 -10.40 -4.62 -13.64
N ARG A 413 -10.72 -3.51 -14.32
CA ARG A 413 -11.24 -3.51 -15.69
C ARG A 413 -10.07 -3.62 -16.67
N THR A 414 -10.19 -4.46 -17.69
CA THR A 414 -9.16 -4.55 -18.75
C THR A 414 -9.38 -3.45 -19.79
N ALA A 415 -8.32 -3.10 -20.52
CA ALA A 415 -8.40 -2.12 -21.62
C ALA A 415 -9.47 -2.50 -22.68
N GLU A 416 -9.70 -3.80 -22.88
CA GLU A 416 -10.70 -4.34 -23.81
C GLU A 416 -12.14 -4.38 -23.22
N GLY A 417 -12.35 -3.80 -22.04
CA GLY A 417 -13.66 -3.75 -21.38
C GLY A 417 -14.06 -5.02 -20.62
N GLY A 418 -13.15 -5.97 -20.48
CA GLY A 418 -13.29 -7.18 -19.66
C GLY A 418 -12.97 -6.97 -18.18
N LEU A 419 -12.70 -8.07 -17.47
CA LEU A 419 -12.31 -8.07 -16.06
C LEU A 419 -11.03 -8.86 -15.83
N ALA A 420 -10.24 -8.41 -14.86
CA ALA A 420 -9.06 -9.11 -14.36
C ALA A 420 -9.20 -9.38 -12.87
N ALA A 421 -8.99 -10.64 -12.46
CA ALA A 421 -8.74 -11.01 -11.08
C ALA A 421 -7.24 -10.83 -10.79
N THR A 422 -6.87 -9.66 -10.30
CA THR A 422 -5.49 -9.15 -10.19
C THR A 422 -4.82 -9.48 -8.86
N LEU A 423 -5.55 -9.55 -7.75
CA LEU A 423 -5.03 -10.03 -6.46
C LEU A 423 -5.96 -11.15 -5.96
N LEU A 424 -5.39 -12.18 -5.34
CA LEU A 424 -6.14 -13.39 -4.99
C LEU A 424 -6.57 -13.37 -3.52
N GLY A 425 -7.82 -13.77 -3.27
CA GLY A 425 -8.36 -13.89 -1.91
C GLY A 425 -9.88 -14.01 -1.92
N PRO A 426 -10.51 -14.20 -0.77
CA PRO A 426 -11.97 -14.25 -0.69
C PRO A 426 -12.58 -12.86 -1.00
N SER A 427 -13.38 -12.76 -2.07
CA SER A 427 -14.04 -11.50 -2.46
C SER A 427 -15.26 -11.72 -3.37
N THR A 428 -16.09 -10.69 -3.49
CA THR A 428 -17.14 -10.59 -4.51
C THR A 428 -17.03 -9.25 -5.23
N VAL A 429 -16.99 -9.27 -6.57
CA VAL A 429 -17.08 -8.08 -7.41
C VAL A 429 -18.45 -7.97 -8.05
N GLN A 430 -19.00 -6.76 -8.10
CA GLN A 430 -20.24 -6.41 -8.79
C GLN A 430 -19.97 -5.25 -9.74
N THR A 431 -20.17 -5.48 -11.05
CA THR A 431 -19.90 -4.45 -12.07
C THR A 431 -20.65 -4.74 -13.37
N LYS A 432 -20.26 -4.07 -14.45
CA LYS A 432 -20.79 -4.26 -15.81
C LYS A 432 -19.67 -4.65 -16.78
N VAL A 433 -19.98 -5.58 -17.68
CA VAL A 433 -19.05 -6.15 -18.69
C VAL A 433 -19.70 -6.28 -20.07
N GLY A 434 -18.85 -6.42 -21.09
CA GLY A 434 -19.26 -6.57 -22.49
C GLY A 434 -19.81 -5.27 -23.09
N GLU A 435 -20.00 -5.27 -24.41
CA GLU A 435 -20.42 -4.09 -25.17
C GLU A 435 -21.76 -3.49 -24.69
N LYS A 436 -22.67 -4.36 -24.21
CA LYS A 436 -24.00 -3.97 -23.74
C LYS A 436 -24.03 -3.51 -22.27
N GLY A 437 -22.90 -3.58 -21.56
CA GLY A 437 -22.82 -3.25 -20.13
C GLY A 437 -23.67 -4.17 -19.26
N THR A 438 -23.65 -5.48 -19.53
CA THR A 438 -24.40 -6.49 -18.79
C THR A 438 -23.92 -6.54 -17.33
N PRO A 439 -24.82 -6.47 -16.33
CA PRO A 439 -24.46 -6.67 -14.93
C PRO A 439 -23.87 -8.07 -14.70
N VAL A 440 -22.74 -8.12 -14.00
CA VAL A 440 -22.07 -9.35 -13.59
C VAL A 440 -21.69 -9.29 -12.11
N THR A 441 -21.86 -10.41 -11.43
CA THR A 441 -21.30 -10.67 -10.11
C THR A 441 -20.32 -11.84 -10.24
N ILE A 442 -19.08 -11.67 -9.78
CA ILE A 442 -18.12 -12.78 -9.70
C ILE A 442 -17.66 -12.91 -8.25
N ARG A 443 -17.84 -14.10 -7.69
CA ARG A 443 -17.39 -14.43 -6.34
C ARG A 443 -16.11 -15.27 -6.42
N GLN A 444 -15.04 -14.76 -5.83
CA GLN A 444 -13.79 -15.47 -5.60
C GLN A 444 -13.87 -16.19 -4.25
N LYS A 445 -14.16 -17.48 -4.29
CA LYS A 445 -14.25 -18.34 -3.11
C LYS A 445 -12.94 -19.09 -2.90
N THR A 446 -12.22 -18.73 -1.84
CA THR A 446 -10.94 -19.34 -1.46
C THR A 446 -10.48 -18.94 -0.06
N ASP A 447 -9.66 -19.78 0.55
CA ASP A 447 -8.83 -19.52 1.73
C ASP A 447 -7.36 -19.14 1.36
N TYR A 448 -7.08 -18.85 0.07
CA TYR A 448 -5.79 -18.32 -0.38
C TYR A 448 -5.40 -17.10 0.48
N PRO A 449 -4.13 -17.00 0.96
CA PRO A 449 -2.94 -17.75 0.53
C PRO A 449 -2.69 -19.09 1.26
N PHE A 450 -3.62 -19.57 2.07
CA PHE A 450 -3.41 -20.79 2.87
C PHE A 450 -3.82 -22.08 2.14
N GLU A 451 -4.55 -21.97 1.04
CA GLU A 451 -4.88 -23.07 0.14
C GLU A 451 -4.50 -22.78 -1.31
N GLU A 452 -4.61 -23.80 -2.16
CA GLU A 452 -4.17 -23.75 -3.56
C GLU A 452 -5.31 -23.52 -4.56
N THR A 453 -6.57 -23.66 -4.15
CA THR A 453 -7.71 -23.61 -5.08
C THR A 453 -8.49 -22.33 -4.93
N ILE A 454 -8.74 -21.65 -6.04
CA ILE A 454 -9.57 -20.47 -6.13
C ILE A 454 -10.73 -20.77 -7.07
N ARG A 455 -11.97 -20.59 -6.61
CA ARG A 455 -13.17 -20.74 -7.45
C ARG A 455 -13.76 -19.38 -7.75
N PHE A 456 -13.99 -19.10 -9.01
CA PHE A 456 -14.70 -17.93 -9.50
C PHE A 456 -16.10 -18.36 -9.92
N GLU A 457 -17.09 -18.04 -9.09
CA GLU A 457 -18.51 -18.32 -9.34
C GLU A 457 -19.12 -17.11 -10.06
N ILE A 458 -19.59 -17.30 -11.29
CA ILE A 458 -20.05 -16.23 -12.18
C ILE A 458 -21.58 -16.20 -12.22
N SER A 459 -22.14 -15.02 -11.94
CA SER A 459 -23.56 -14.74 -12.07
C SER A 459 -23.80 -13.56 -13.01
N VAL A 460 -24.67 -13.74 -13.99
CA VAL A 460 -25.00 -12.77 -15.04
C VAL A 460 -26.49 -12.79 -15.32
N THR A 461 -27.07 -11.62 -15.64
CA THR A 461 -28.52 -11.53 -15.95
C THR A 461 -28.89 -12.12 -17.31
N SER A 462 -27.93 -12.22 -18.23
CA SER A 462 -28.06 -12.84 -19.54
C SER A 462 -26.68 -13.26 -20.05
N PRO A 463 -26.56 -14.25 -20.94
CA PRO A 463 -25.28 -14.64 -21.53
C PRO A 463 -24.53 -13.43 -22.10
N VAL A 464 -23.24 -13.34 -21.81
CA VAL A 464 -22.39 -12.20 -22.21
C VAL A 464 -20.97 -12.65 -22.50
N ALA A 465 -20.44 -12.22 -23.63
CA ALA A 465 -19.04 -12.42 -23.99
C ALA A 465 -18.16 -11.28 -23.45
N PHE A 466 -17.08 -11.63 -22.77
CA PHE A 466 -16.05 -10.69 -22.33
C PHE A 466 -14.71 -11.40 -22.07
N GLU A 467 -13.63 -10.63 -22.03
CA GLU A 467 -12.30 -11.10 -21.60
C GLU A 467 -12.27 -11.25 -20.07
N PHE A 468 -11.95 -12.43 -19.58
CA PHE A 468 -11.64 -12.67 -18.17
C PHE A 468 -10.16 -13.04 -18.00
N LEU A 469 -9.38 -12.13 -17.41
CA LEU A 469 -7.99 -12.35 -17.07
C LEU A 469 -7.88 -12.90 -15.65
N ILE A 470 -7.21 -14.04 -15.49
CA ILE A 470 -7.02 -14.68 -14.19
C ILE A 470 -5.53 -14.71 -13.90
N ARG A 471 -5.11 -14.09 -12.80
CA ARG A 471 -3.70 -14.07 -12.44
C ARG A 471 -3.16 -15.47 -12.16
N VAL A 472 -2.01 -15.75 -12.76
CA VAL A 472 -1.17 -16.93 -12.50
C VAL A 472 0.13 -16.42 -11.86
N PRO A 473 0.35 -16.63 -10.56
CA PRO A 473 1.55 -16.17 -9.87
C PRO A 473 2.83 -16.77 -10.47
N LYS A 474 3.92 -15.99 -10.53
CA LYS A 474 5.21 -16.44 -11.09
C LYS A 474 5.83 -17.62 -10.33
N TRP A 475 5.51 -17.76 -9.04
CA TRP A 475 5.98 -18.86 -8.21
C TRP A 475 5.32 -20.21 -8.58
N CYS A 476 4.13 -20.19 -9.19
CA CYS A 476 3.40 -21.40 -9.56
C CYS A 476 3.89 -21.95 -10.91
N LYS A 477 4.48 -23.15 -10.91
CA LYS A 477 5.06 -23.77 -12.13
C LYS A 477 4.05 -24.52 -12.98
N SER A 478 3.00 -25.06 -12.37
CA SER A 478 2.03 -25.93 -13.04
C SER A 478 0.60 -25.54 -12.63
N PRO A 479 0.11 -24.35 -13.04
CA PRO A 479 -1.26 -23.95 -12.76
C PRO A 479 -2.24 -24.86 -13.51
N GLU A 480 -3.37 -25.21 -12.88
CA GLU A 480 -4.48 -25.90 -13.54
C GLU A 480 -5.69 -24.97 -13.58
N ILE A 481 -6.35 -24.87 -14.74
CA ILE A 481 -7.57 -24.08 -14.89
C ILE A 481 -8.67 -24.99 -15.39
N LEU A 482 -9.81 -24.96 -14.70
CA LEU A 482 -11.00 -25.71 -15.06
C LEU A 482 -12.14 -24.74 -15.35
N PHE A 483 -12.89 -24.99 -16.43
CA PHE A 483 -14.14 -24.31 -16.72
C PHE A 483 -15.26 -25.35 -16.61
N ASN A 484 -16.21 -25.15 -15.69
CA ASN A 484 -17.30 -26.10 -15.44
C ASN A 484 -16.82 -27.55 -15.25
N ASN A 485 -15.74 -27.73 -14.48
CA ASN A 485 -15.05 -29.00 -14.18
C ASN A 485 -14.27 -29.65 -15.35
N GLU A 486 -14.18 -29.00 -16.50
CA GLU A 486 -13.34 -29.44 -17.62
C GLU A 486 -12.00 -28.68 -17.61
N VAL A 487 -10.89 -29.40 -17.69
CA VAL A 487 -9.55 -28.80 -17.77
C VAL A 487 -9.41 -28.05 -19.09
N ILE A 488 -8.95 -26.80 -19.02
CA ILE A 488 -8.67 -25.94 -20.17
C ILE A 488 -7.24 -25.41 -20.11
N PHE A 489 -6.69 -25.06 -21.28
CA PHE A 489 -5.31 -24.57 -21.43
C PHE A 489 -5.29 -23.19 -22.08
N PRO A 490 -5.73 -22.13 -21.35
CA PRO A 490 -5.71 -20.77 -21.90
C PRO A 490 -4.26 -20.29 -22.10
N LEU A 491 -4.08 -19.37 -23.05
CA LEU A 491 -2.82 -18.64 -23.18
C LEU A 491 -2.55 -17.85 -21.91
N VAL A 492 -1.35 -18.00 -21.34
CA VAL A 492 -0.87 -17.14 -20.26
C VAL A 492 0.00 -16.03 -20.86
N ARG A 493 -0.44 -14.78 -20.71
CA ARG A 493 0.26 -13.58 -21.17
C ARG A 493 0.51 -12.66 -19.99
N ASN A 494 1.76 -12.24 -19.79
CA ASN A 494 2.17 -11.34 -18.70
C ASN A 494 1.65 -11.78 -17.31
N GLY A 495 1.66 -13.08 -17.02
CA GLY A 495 1.17 -13.62 -15.74
C GLY A 495 -0.35 -13.71 -15.61
N PHE A 496 -1.11 -13.59 -16.70
CA PHE A 496 -2.57 -13.77 -16.70
C PHE A 496 -3.00 -14.83 -17.71
N ALA A 497 -3.79 -15.81 -17.26
CA ALA A 497 -4.54 -16.69 -18.14
C ALA A 497 -5.69 -15.91 -18.80
N VAL A 498 -5.75 -15.94 -20.12
CA VAL A 498 -6.72 -15.18 -20.92
C VAL A 498 -7.90 -16.07 -21.31
N LEU A 499 -9.08 -15.78 -20.75
CA LEU A 499 -10.33 -16.47 -21.11
C LEU A 499 -11.24 -15.52 -21.90
N ASN A 500 -11.29 -15.69 -23.22
CA ASN A 500 -12.26 -15.00 -24.09
C ASN A 500 -13.43 -15.94 -24.36
N ARG A 501 -14.52 -15.77 -23.61
CA ARG A 501 -15.69 -16.67 -23.65
C ARG A 501 -16.99 -15.92 -23.47
N GLU A 502 -18.07 -16.55 -23.93
CA GLU A 502 -19.42 -16.22 -23.48
C GLU A 502 -19.66 -16.95 -22.15
N PHE A 503 -20.00 -16.19 -21.12
CA PHE A 503 -20.34 -16.68 -19.79
C PHE A 503 -21.84 -16.62 -19.57
N LYS A 504 -22.39 -17.61 -18.88
CA LYS A 504 -23.80 -17.71 -18.48
C LYS A 504 -23.94 -17.86 -16.96
N GLU A 505 -25.16 -17.68 -16.47
CA GLU A 505 -25.49 -17.85 -15.06
C GLU A 505 -25.04 -19.24 -14.54
N GLY A 506 -24.30 -19.24 -13.43
CA GLY A 506 -23.83 -20.45 -12.77
C GLY A 506 -22.55 -21.05 -13.34
N ASP A 507 -21.91 -20.42 -14.33
CA ASP A 507 -20.59 -20.85 -14.78
C ASP A 507 -19.54 -20.71 -13.66
N VAL A 508 -18.61 -21.65 -13.63
CA VAL A 508 -17.52 -21.68 -12.64
C VAL A 508 -16.18 -21.82 -13.35
N VAL A 509 -15.25 -20.92 -13.02
CA VAL A 509 -13.82 -21.11 -13.33
C VAL A 509 -13.10 -21.49 -12.04
N ALA A 510 -12.37 -22.60 -12.03
CA ALA A 510 -11.49 -22.97 -10.92
C ALA A 510 -10.04 -22.82 -11.35
N LEU A 511 -9.25 -22.13 -10.54
CA LEU A 511 -7.79 -22.02 -10.65
C LEU A 511 -7.18 -22.83 -9.52
N ARG A 512 -6.30 -23.78 -9.83
CA ARG A 512 -5.47 -24.47 -8.85
C ARG A 512 -4.02 -24.04 -9.04
N LEU A 513 -3.38 -23.67 -7.93
CA LEU A 513 -2.02 -23.19 -7.86
C LEU A 513 -1.19 -24.09 -6.94
N PRO A 514 -0.70 -25.25 -7.42
CA PRO A 514 0.16 -26.11 -6.63
C PRO A 514 1.35 -25.34 -6.05
N MET A 515 1.45 -25.31 -4.73
CA MET A 515 2.51 -24.61 -4.01
C MET A 515 3.67 -25.57 -3.77
N ALA A 516 4.85 -25.19 -4.25
CA ALA A 516 6.08 -25.93 -3.97
C ALA A 516 6.83 -25.28 -2.81
N LEU A 517 7.46 -26.12 -1.99
CA LEU A 517 8.46 -25.67 -1.03
C LEU A 517 9.66 -25.09 -1.78
N LYS A 518 10.14 -23.94 -1.33
CA LYS A 518 11.33 -23.27 -1.86
C LYS A 518 12.24 -22.87 -0.71
N VAL A 519 13.52 -23.16 -0.87
CA VAL A 519 14.59 -22.69 0.01
C VAL A 519 15.33 -21.57 -0.71
N SER A 520 15.50 -20.41 -0.06
CA SER A 520 16.22 -19.26 -0.62
C SER A 520 17.49 -18.95 0.16
N GLU A 521 18.49 -18.42 -0.53
CA GLU A 521 19.77 -18.02 0.05
C GLU A 521 19.82 -16.50 0.24
N TRP A 522 20.43 -16.09 1.35
CA TRP A 522 20.52 -14.72 1.84
C TRP A 522 21.96 -14.44 2.31
N PRO A 523 22.35 -13.17 2.52
CA PRO A 523 23.68 -12.83 3.03
C PRO A 523 24.07 -13.63 4.28
N ASP A 524 25.38 -13.74 4.52
CA ASP A 524 25.96 -14.52 5.61
C ASP A 524 25.56 -16.01 5.60
N ARG A 525 25.25 -16.54 4.41
CA ARG A 525 24.70 -17.89 4.17
C ARG A 525 23.40 -18.15 4.90
N GLY A 526 22.63 -17.10 5.12
CA GLY A 526 21.28 -17.19 5.59
C GLY A 526 20.42 -18.03 4.66
N VAL A 527 19.49 -18.79 5.23
CA VAL A 527 18.54 -19.64 4.52
C VAL A 527 17.13 -19.25 4.92
N GLY A 528 16.29 -19.00 3.93
CA GLY A 528 14.85 -18.76 4.07
C GLY A 528 14.02 -19.93 3.57
N VAL A 529 12.83 -20.12 4.14
CA VAL A 529 11.88 -21.17 3.74
C VAL A 529 10.58 -20.53 3.27
N GLU A 530 10.12 -20.92 2.08
CA GLU A 530 8.97 -20.32 1.41
C GLU A 530 8.05 -21.41 0.85
N HIS A 531 6.74 -21.14 0.82
CA HIS A 531 5.76 -22.05 0.23
C HIS A 531 4.59 -21.24 -0.35
N GLY A 532 4.48 -21.22 -1.68
CA GLY A 532 3.59 -20.30 -2.39
C GLY A 532 4.01 -18.83 -2.19
N PRO A 533 3.09 -17.92 -1.86
CA PRO A 533 3.41 -16.52 -1.58
C PRO A 533 3.90 -16.28 -0.13
N LEU A 534 3.86 -17.31 0.73
CA LEU A 534 4.16 -17.20 2.16
C LEU A 534 5.63 -17.52 2.45
N VAL A 535 6.27 -16.67 3.23
CA VAL A 535 7.55 -16.90 3.89
C VAL A 535 7.27 -17.54 5.25
N TYR A 536 8.13 -18.44 5.71
CA TYR A 536 7.97 -19.14 6.98
C TYR A 536 9.07 -18.76 7.96
N SER A 537 8.67 -18.62 9.22
CA SER A 537 9.52 -18.19 10.33
C SER A 537 9.33 -19.10 11.53
N LEU A 538 10.36 -19.22 12.36
CA LEU A 538 10.27 -19.82 13.68
C LEU A 538 9.50 -18.84 14.57
N PRO A 539 8.29 -19.18 15.06
CA PRO A 539 7.61 -18.33 16.03
C PRO A 539 8.33 -18.42 17.37
N ILE A 540 8.61 -17.28 17.98
CA ILE A 540 9.19 -17.21 19.32
C ILE A 540 8.08 -16.82 20.29
N GLU A 541 7.90 -17.63 21.33
CA GLU A 541 6.99 -17.27 22.43
C GLU A 541 7.46 -15.96 23.07
N ALA A 542 6.54 -15.03 23.30
CA ALA A 542 6.85 -13.71 23.81
C ALA A 542 6.24 -13.51 25.21
N LYS A 543 7.07 -13.02 26.15
CA LYS A 543 6.59 -12.41 27.39
C LYS A 543 6.31 -10.93 27.13
N TRP A 544 5.06 -10.54 27.36
CA TRP A 544 4.56 -9.20 27.09
C TRP A 544 4.47 -8.34 28.36
N THR A 545 4.91 -7.09 28.25
CA THR A 545 4.58 -6.02 29.22
C THR A 545 4.10 -4.79 28.47
N SER A 546 3.26 -3.98 29.10
CA SER A 546 2.65 -2.80 28.47
C SER A 546 2.93 -1.52 29.26
N ILE A 547 3.10 -0.41 28.56
CA ILE A 547 3.31 0.92 29.11
C ILE A 547 2.36 1.90 28.42
N SER A 548 1.71 2.78 29.19
CA SER A 548 0.86 3.84 28.65
C SER A 548 1.51 5.20 28.92
N GLU A 549 1.68 5.97 27.85
CA GLU A 549 2.34 7.28 27.81
C GLU A 549 1.42 8.29 27.07
N SER A 550 0.71 9.13 27.81
CA SER A 550 -0.06 10.24 27.23
C SER A 550 0.89 11.31 26.66
N PRO A 551 0.61 11.94 25.49
CA PRO A 551 -0.60 11.81 24.67
C PRO A 551 -0.49 10.76 23.54
N TYR A 552 0.47 9.84 23.58
CA TYR A 552 0.77 8.92 22.48
C TYR A 552 0.12 7.55 22.59
N SER A 553 -0.37 7.18 23.77
CA SER A 553 -1.02 5.90 24.03
C SER A 553 -1.96 6.00 25.23
N THR A 554 -2.83 5.01 25.38
CA THR A 554 -3.81 4.92 26.47
C THR A 554 -3.71 3.57 27.19
N ALA A 555 -4.46 3.37 28.27
CA ALA A 555 -4.52 2.07 28.94
C ALA A 555 -5.11 0.97 28.03
N SER A 556 -6.05 1.32 27.16
CA SER A 556 -6.68 0.37 26.22
C SER A 556 -5.84 0.09 24.99
N TYR A 557 -4.93 1.01 24.65
CA TYR A 557 -3.99 0.96 23.53
C TYR A 557 -2.59 1.36 24.01
N PRO A 558 -1.91 0.49 24.79
CA PRO A 558 -0.60 0.80 25.32
C PRO A 558 0.50 0.49 24.28
N SER A 559 1.70 0.99 24.56
CA SER A 559 2.95 0.51 23.96
C SER A 559 3.34 -0.83 24.56
N TRP A 560 3.92 -1.74 23.78
CA TRP A 560 4.23 -3.10 24.20
C TRP A 560 5.71 -3.42 24.09
N ASN A 561 6.23 -4.07 25.13
CA ASN A 561 7.52 -4.77 25.11
C ASN A 561 7.25 -6.27 24.94
N ALA A 562 7.92 -6.88 23.98
CA ALA A 562 7.97 -8.32 23.77
C ALA A 562 9.40 -8.82 23.96
N THR A 563 9.58 -9.70 24.94
CA THR A 563 10.87 -10.37 25.21
C THR A 563 10.72 -11.87 24.95
N PRO A 564 11.76 -12.55 24.42
CA PRO A 564 11.66 -13.97 24.09
C PRO A 564 11.52 -14.82 25.35
N ALA A 565 10.57 -15.75 25.33
CA ALA A 565 10.29 -16.72 26.41
C ALA A 565 10.60 -18.17 26.01
N GLY A 566 11.11 -18.39 24.80
CA GLY A 566 11.50 -19.70 24.28
C GLY A 566 12.79 -19.66 23.46
N PRO A 567 13.32 -20.84 23.07
CA PRO A 567 14.53 -20.92 22.26
C PRO A 567 14.29 -20.37 20.85
N TRP A 568 15.30 -19.69 20.31
CA TRP A 568 15.26 -19.10 18.97
C TRP A 568 16.56 -19.36 18.17
N ASN A 569 17.62 -19.78 18.85
CA ASN A 569 18.98 -19.94 18.36
C ASN A 569 19.18 -21.23 17.55
N TYR A 570 18.36 -21.45 16.51
CA TYR A 570 18.38 -22.67 15.69
C TYR A 570 19.11 -22.46 14.35
N ALA A 571 19.93 -23.44 13.98
CA ALA A 571 20.39 -23.68 12.61
C ALA A 571 19.52 -24.76 11.94
N LEU A 572 19.28 -24.65 10.64
CA LEU A 572 18.51 -25.65 9.88
C LEU A 572 19.42 -26.76 9.36
N VAL A 573 19.01 -28.02 9.55
CA VAL A 573 19.74 -29.19 9.03
C VAL A 573 19.54 -29.31 7.52
N ASP A 574 18.30 -29.57 7.10
CA ASP A 574 17.92 -29.57 5.69
C ASP A 574 16.50 -29.02 5.55
N ALA A 575 16.41 -27.78 5.09
CA ALA A 575 15.14 -27.10 4.89
C ALA A 575 14.31 -27.68 3.73
N SER A 576 14.94 -28.41 2.81
CA SER A 576 14.24 -29.02 1.66
C SER A 576 13.39 -30.22 2.04
N LEU A 577 13.65 -30.81 3.22
CA LEU A 577 12.89 -31.93 3.79
C LEU A 577 11.69 -31.49 4.63
N ALA A 578 11.34 -30.19 4.62
CA ALA A 578 10.22 -29.70 5.40
C ALA A 578 8.90 -30.34 4.95
N THR A 579 8.12 -30.81 5.93
CA THR A 579 6.78 -31.36 5.69
C THR A 579 5.72 -30.32 6.03
N ILE A 580 4.68 -30.22 5.20
CA ILE A 580 3.58 -29.27 5.39
C ILE A 580 2.49 -29.92 6.26
N GLU A 581 2.11 -29.25 7.34
CA GLU A 581 0.90 -29.57 8.11
C GLU A 581 -0.20 -28.58 7.74
N ARG A 582 -1.41 -29.09 7.50
CA ARG A 582 -2.61 -28.29 7.22
C ARG A 582 -3.70 -28.58 8.25
N LYS A 583 -4.33 -27.54 8.74
CA LYS A 583 -5.48 -27.56 9.66
C LYS A 583 -6.66 -26.86 9.02
N SER A 584 -7.85 -27.04 9.62
CA SER A 584 -9.03 -26.27 9.23
C SER A 584 -8.77 -24.77 9.38
N MET A 585 -9.35 -23.99 8.47
CA MET A 585 -9.26 -22.53 8.51
C MET A 585 -9.89 -22.00 9.80
N SER A 586 -9.20 -21.07 10.46
CA SER A 586 -9.67 -20.38 11.67
C SER A 586 -10.35 -19.06 11.29
N ASN A 587 -11.10 -18.43 12.21
CA ASN A 587 -11.67 -17.10 11.92
C ASN A 587 -10.60 -16.00 11.79
N ASP A 588 -9.39 -16.27 12.30
CA ASP A 588 -8.25 -15.36 12.31
C ASP A 588 -6.96 -16.16 11.99
N PRO A 589 -6.66 -16.40 10.70
CA PRO A 589 -5.53 -17.21 10.31
C PRO A 589 -4.19 -16.54 10.61
N TRP A 590 -4.16 -15.24 10.91
CA TRP A 590 -2.92 -14.55 11.26
C TRP A 590 -2.59 -14.68 12.75
N ALA A 591 -3.59 -14.87 13.61
CA ALA A 591 -3.37 -15.29 14.99
C ALA A 591 -3.28 -16.82 15.15
N SER A 592 -3.94 -17.58 14.29
CA SER A 592 -4.00 -19.04 14.34
C SER A 592 -3.87 -19.63 12.93
N PRO A 593 -2.64 -19.70 12.38
CA PRO A 593 -2.42 -20.09 10.98
C PRO A 593 -2.80 -21.54 10.72
N PRO A 594 -3.58 -21.81 9.65
CA PRO A 594 -4.01 -23.15 9.27
C PRO A 594 -2.91 -23.96 8.59
N VAL A 595 -1.72 -23.39 8.38
CA VAL A 595 -0.58 -24.03 7.74
C VAL A 595 0.67 -23.87 8.60
N SER A 596 1.49 -24.92 8.66
CA SER A 596 2.83 -24.86 9.24
C SER A 596 3.77 -25.82 8.53
N LEU A 597 5.07 -25.56 8.64
CA LEU A 597 6.12 -26.45 8.19
C LEU A 597 6.80 -27.11 9.40
N HIS A 598 7.07 -28.40 9.30
CA HIS A 598 7.89 -29.13 10.28
C HIS A 598 9.18 -29.55 9.62
N LEU A 599 10.30 -29.25 10.25
CA LEU A 599 11.64 -29.64 9.80
C LEU A 599 12.58 -29.83 10.99
N ARG A 600 13.83 -30.17 10.69
CA ARG A 600 14.86 -30.47 11.69
C ARG A 600 15.82 -29.29 11.83
N GLY A 601 16.09 -28.93 13.09
CA GLY A 601 17.06 -27.89 13.43
C GLY A 601 17.95 -28.31 14.60
N ARG A 602 19.06 -27.61 14.77
CA ARG A 602 19.98 -27.79 15.91
C ARG A 602 20.17 -26.46 16.60
N ARG A 603 20.18 -26.45 17.94
CA ARG A 603 20.52 -25.24 18.69
C ARG A 603 22.00 -24.92 18.50
N ILE A 604 22.31 -23.64 18.39
CA ILE A 604 23.68 -23.14 18.30
C ILE A 604 24.07 -22.61 19.67
N GLU A 605 25.08 -23.22 20.27
CA GLU A 605 25.62 -22.76 21.56
C GLU A 605 26.35 -21.42 21.38
N GLY A 606 26.15 -20.50 22.33
CA GLY A 606 26.75 -19.17 22.31
C GLY A 606 26.13 -18.16 21.34
N TRP A 607 25.09 -18.53 20.58
CA TRP A 607 24.30 -17.55 19.82
C TRP A 607 23.27 -16.88 20.74
N GLU A 608 23.71 -15.79 21.37
CA GLU A 608 22.95 -15.02 22.36
C GLU A 608 22.54 -13.63 21.81
N MET A 609 21.57 -12.98 22.48
CA MET A 609 21.19 -11.60 22.14
C MET A 609 22.37 -10.65 22.31
N GLU A 610 22.50 -9.68 21.41
CA GLU A 610 23.54 -8.67 21.49
C GLU A 610 23.27 -7.73 22.67
N VAL A 611 24.33 -7.33 23.38
CA VAL A 611 24.27 -6.39 24.49
C VAL A 611 24.77 -5.04 24.01
N ASN A 612 24.02 -3.97 24.28
CA ASN A 612 24.50 -2.63 23.99
C ASN A 612 25.73 -2.32 24.86
N SER A 613 26.87 -2.02 24.23
CA SER A 613 28.11 -1.69 24.93
C SER A 613 28.01 -0.40 25.75
N ALA A 614 27.17 0.54 25.35
CA ALA A 614 26.92 1.78 26.08
C ALA A 614 25.87 1.62 27.20
N HIS A 615 24.97 0.64 27.06
CA HIS A 615 23.80 0.42 27.92
C HIS A 615 23.62 -1.07 28.20
N PRO A 616 24.37 -1.68 29.14
CA PRO A 616 24.41 -3.13 29.34
C PRO A 616 23.08 -3.78 29.74
N GLU A 617 22.05 -3.00 30.06
CA GLU A 617 20.67 -3.42 30.26
C GLU A 617 19.91 -3.67 28.95
N GLN A 618 20.29 -3.00 27.87
CA GLN A 618 19.66 -3.12 26.56
C GLN A 618 20.09 -4.41 25.85
N ARG A 619 19.16 -4.99 25.11
CA ARG A 619 19.37 -6.20 24.31
C ARG A 619 18.88 -5.96 22.90
N PHE A 620 19.60 -6.50 21.93
CA PHE A 620 19.25 -6.41 20.52
C PHE A 620 19.18 -7.80 19.88
N THR A 621 18.47 -7.87 18.76
CA THR A 621 18.51 -9.06 17.92
C THR A 621 19.93 -9.22 17.36
N PRO A 622 20.59 -10.37 17.56
CA PRO A 622 21.96 -10.55 17.12
C PRO A 622 22.04 -10.84 15.63
N LYS A 623 23.22 -10.59 15.04
CA LYS A 623 23.53 -11.03 13.67
C LYS A 623 23.49 -12.56 13.59
N LEU A 624 23.46 -13.07 12.35
CA LEU A 624 23.71 -14.50 12.11
C LEU A 624 25.10 -14.87 12.65
N PRO A 625 25.25 -16.04 13.28
CA PRO A 625 26.53 -16.45 13.85
C PRO A 625 27.53 -16.76 12.73
N ALA A 626 28.81 -16.60 13.03
CA ALA A 626 29.88 -17.10 12.18
C ALA A 626 29.83 -18.63 12.08
N GLU A 627 30.51 -19.18 11.08
CA GLU A 627 30.66 -20.61 10.89
C GLU A 627 31.31 -21.32 12.09
N GLY A 628 30.99 -22.60 12.26
CA GLY A 628 31.69 -23.48 13.20
C GLY A 628 31.23 -23.36 14.65
N GLY A 629 30.06 -22.78 14.89
CA GLY A 629 29.41 -22.82 16.21
C GLY A 629 29.13 -24.26 16.65
N GLU A 630 29.23 -24.53 17.96
CA GLU A 630 28.88 -25.83 18.52
C GLU A 630 27.37 -26.06 18.43
N LEU A 631 26.99 -27.23 17.91
CA LEU A 631 25.60 -27.59 17.63
C LEU A 631 25.10 -28.64 18.61
N GLY A 632 23.97 -28.33 19.23
CA GLY A 632 23.25 -29.26 20.08
C GLY A 632 22.62 -30.43 19.30
N ALA A 633 21.83 -31.22 20.03
CA ALA A 633 21.07 -32.32 19.45
C ALA A 633 20.05 -31.81 18.41
N GLU A 634 19.71 -32.71 17.49
CA GLU A 634 18.71 -32.42 16.46
C GLU A 634 17.29 -32.46 17.03
N GLU A 635 16.56 -31.37 16.84
CA GLU A 635 15.20 -31.15 17.33
C GLU A 635 14.22 -30.96 16.16
N SER A 636 12.95 -31.29 16.40
CA SER A 636 11.88 -30.96 15.46
C SER A 636 11.45 -29.53 15.74
N ILE A 637 11.45 -28.68 14.72
CA ILE A 637 10.99 -27.30 14.82
C ILE A 637 9.77 -27.09 13.92
N ARG A 638 8.89 -26.20 14.36
CA ARG A 638 7.68 -25.82 13.62
C ARG A 638 7.81 -24.37 13.17
N LEU A 639 7.75 -24.15 11.87
CA LEU A 639 7.66 -22.81 11.29
C LEU A 639 6.20 -22.48 10.95
N ILE A 640 5.83 -21.22 11.10
CA ILE A 640 4.53 -20.68 10.69
C ILE A 640 4.74 -19.53 9.68
N PRO A 641 3.70 -19.12 8.94
CA PRO A 641 3.82 -17.95 8.06
C PRO A 641 4.39 -16.73 8.80
N TYR A 642 5.32 -16.01 8.18
CA TYR A 642 5.98 -14.82 8.72
C TYR A 642 4.95 -13.83 9.28
N GLY A 643 3.90 -13.56 8.50
CA GLY A 643 2.81 -12.65 8.86
C GLY A 643 2.03 -13.06 10.12
N ALA A 644 2.17 -14.30 10.59
CA ALA A 644 1.54 -14.80 11.81
C ALA A 644 2.43 -14.68 13.07
N THR A 645 3.67 -14.20 12.94
CA THR A 645 4.61 -14.04 14.07
C THR A 645 4.60 -12.62 14.66
N HIS A 646 5.10 -12.49 15.90
CA HIS A 646 5.49 -11.22 16.52
C HIS A 646 7.00 -11.15 16.71
N LEU A 647 7.56 -12.14 17.41
CA LEU A 647 9.00 -12.40 17.48
C LEU A 647 9.32 -13.60 16.61
N ARG A 648 10.46 -13.55 15.91
CA ARG A 648 10.75 -14.44 14.79
C ARG A 648 12.23 -14.62 14.49
N VAL A 649 12.56 -15.79 13.97
CA VAL A 649 13.72 -16.03 13.09
C VAL A 649 13.18 -16.49 11.75
N THR A 650 13.57 -15.81 10.67
CA THR A 650 13.11 -16.07 9.30
C THR A 650 14.25 -16.50 8.39
N ILE A 651 15.42 -15.90 8.60
CA ILE A 651 16.66 -16.25 7.91
C ILE A 651 17.52 -17.01 8.92
N PHE A 652 17.83 -18.26 8.61
CA PHE A 652 18.51 -19.17 9.50
C PHE A 652 19.94 -19.45 9.03
N PRO A 653 20.89 -19.70 9.94
CA PRO A 653 22.14 -20.36 9.57
C PRO A 653 21.90 -21.84 9.21
N ARG A 654 22.86 -22.45 8.52
CA ARG A 654 22.88 -23.89 8.24
C ARG A 654 23.59 -24.65 9.37
N ALA A 655 23.07 -25.84 9.70
CA ALA A 655 23.63 -26.73 10.70
C ALA A 655 24.76 -27.61 10.14
#